data_AF-A0A973D4T7-F1
#
_entry.id   AF-A0A973D4T7-F1
#
_cell.length_a   1.000
_cell.length_b   1.000
_cell.length_c   1.000
_cell.angle_alpha   90.00
_cell.angle_beta   90.00
_cell.angle_gamma   90.00
#
_symmetry.space_group_name_H-M   'P 1'
#
loop_
_entity.id
_entity.type
_entity.pdbx_description
1 polymer ?
#
loop_
_entity_poly.entity_id
_entity_poly.type
_entity_poly.pdbx_seq_one_letter_code
_entity_poly.pdbx_strand_id
1 'polypeptide(L)'
;MPMSQGFNIMGHNAYNSSAYSSLVHIDPNHTLTITELLDLGVRTIEMDYHWVWQTKDLPSGSALLMCHAGDDDFGCSGLERYLKDGVNEVNNWIRKNPKEVVTLYFQDDAEGHDAELVEAVSAIDDLIYKQPSGQCDDFSTMVKTTTEEDVLKANKQIVIMGSSCFGRGPWTGYSWNSIHNWVSGGGQSILDKSETDCLGEVSRQDGAHRIWEDMTNLGRAFGDPGPKIDAALAAKAGRCGISALSLDMITIGDSRMKASIWSWGELQPNNYNNAEDCALSMGDGRFDDWACGAHHPYACKTEGGKQWAISQQAGAHSVEAGQVACQALGSQWHFAVPTNSQQNEILKAAKSASNATYAWLDYSDVVEEGIWKTSKHEVDYDDGAVSLKSLKSGLTYEFYMKATRNNCELQWQGGDAGTGERNAKFDCMAKGDAMFFSANSAPTTNSDGSVSIHGAIKTRAGGHVCGLEWDGFESGGERNAKFDCSGSADPLTITSYAGGSTERVRITSDNHCGLQWAGGDANSDGERNAKFDCDPAWDDMTLYGVKLPSEYRELKVLGKCIDVAPSSFQNGGNAYLWDCHGADWQKWYHEPGTGLIRNKHNPNFCLDSANGNEDFTNVGIWACENYPNLQWDVVGNTIRPRKNHALALDILYANMHNGANLQLYTADGNAAQQFSFGS
;
A
#
# COMPACT_ATOMS: atom_id res chain seq x y z
N MET A 1 14.76 2.60 2.77
CA MET A 1 15.98 1.75 2.93
C MET A 1 15.73 0.37 2.32
N PRO A 2 16.75 -0.33 1.79
CA PRO A 2 16.54 -1.66 1.20
C PRO A 2 15.94 -2.64 2.20
N MET A 3 15.03 -3.50 1.73
CA MET A 3 14.34 -4.47 2.58
C MET A 3 15.30 -5.42 3.30
N SER A 4 16.47 -5.73 2.72
CA SER A 4 17.50 -6.56 3.35
C SER A 4 18.19 -5.92 4.55
N GLN A 5 18.13 -4.60 4.66
CA GLN A 5 18.73 -3.87 5.77
C GLN A 5 17.76 -3.69 6.94
N GLY A 6 16.47 -4.00 6.77
CA GLY A 6 15.44 -3.97 7.79
C GLY A 6 15.43 -5.24 8.64
N PHE A 7 14.55 -5.27 9.64
CA PHE A 7 14.33 -6.44 10.48
C PHE A 7 12.87 -6.86 10.41
N ASN A 8 12.64 -8.17 10.20
CA ASN A 8 11.32 -8.72 9.92
C ASN A 8 10.99 -9.86 10.89
N ILE A 9 9.86 -9.74 11.60
CA ILE A 9 9.26 -10.88 12.30
C ILE A 9 8.31 -11.57 11.32
N MET A 10 8.48 -12.88 11.18
CA MET A 10 7.66 -13.73 10.34
C MET A 10 6.86 -14.70 11.20
N GLY A 11 5.61 -14.94 10.82
CA GLY A 11 4.83 -16.05 11.36
C GLY A 11 5.17 -17.31 10.57
N HIS A 12 5.92 -18.24 11.18
CA HIS A 12 6.21 -19.53 10.59
C HIS A 12 4.92 -20.36 10.54
N ASN A 13 4.56 -20.86 9.36
CA ASN A 13 3.32 -21.63 9.13
C ASN A 13 2.10 -20.96 9.76
N ALA A 14 1.98 -19.65 9.54
CA ALA A 14 1.00 -18.77 10.16
C ALA A 14 -0.46 -19.20 9.94
N TYR A 15 -0.72 -19.98 8.89
CA TYR A 15 -2.02 -20.58 8.61
C TYR A 15 -2.39 -21.72 9.57
N ASN A 16 -1.41 -22.43 10.15
CA ASN A 16 -1.60 -23.55 11.06
C ASN A 16 -1.90 -23.01 12.47
N SER A 17 -3.14 -22.57 12.68
CA SER A 17 -3.57 -21.92 13.91
C SER A 17 -4.81 -22.57 14.53
N SER A 18 -4.74 -22.76 15.85
CA SER A 18 -5.88 -23.23 16.65
C SER A 18 -7.08 -22.27 16.66
N ALA A 19 -6.88 -21.00 16.27
CA ALA A 19 -7.97 -20.03 16.12
C ALA A 19 -8.99 -20.43 15.02
N TYR A 20 -8.55 -21.19 14.01
CA TYR A 20 -9.41 -21.56 12.88
C TYR A 20 -10.17 -22.85 13.10
N SER A 21 -9.54 -23.86 13.72
CA SER A 21 -10.20 -25.10 14.14
C SER A 21 -9.26 -25.98 14.95
N SER A 22 -9.63 -26.27 16.20
CA SER A 22 -8.88 -27.17 17.07
C SER A 22 -9.00 -28.66 16.69
N LEU A 23 -9.92 -29.01 15.79
CA LEU A 23 -10.14 -30.40 15.33
C LEU A 23 -9.27 -30.78 14.13
N VAL A 24 -8.78 -29.78 13.38
CA VAL A 24 -7.96 -29.96 12.19
C VAL A 24 -6.49 -29.68 12.51
N HIS A 25 -6.22 -28.61 13.27
CA HIS A 25 -4.87 -28.25 13.70
C HIS A 25 -4.55 -28.90 15.06
N ILE A 26 -4.27 -30.20 15.06
CA ILE A 26 -4.00 -31.00 16.27
C ILE A 26 -2.63 -30.64 16.90
N ASP A 27 -1.75 -30.04 16.11
CA ASP A 27 -0.41 -29.59 16.49
C ASP A 27 -0.13 -28.21 15.85
N PRO A 28 -0.82 -27.14 16.32
CA PRO A 28 -0.82 -25.84 15.67
C PRO A 28 0.51 -25.12 15.87
N ASN A 29 0.99 -24.38 14.85
CA ASN A 29 2.12 -23.46 15.01
C ASN A 29 1.70 -22.20 15.77
N HIS A 30 0.42 -21.78 15.69
CA HIS A 30 -0.07 -20.55 16.32
C HIS A 30 -1.39 -20.71 17.07
N THR A 31 -1.65 -19.75 17.96
CA THR A 31 -2.98 -19.56 18.59
C THR A 31 -3.72 -18.34 18.05
N LEU A 32 -3.02 -17.48 17.32
CA LEU A 32 -3.55 -16.27 16.70
C LEU A 32 -3.85 -16.50 15.22
N THR A 33 -4.78 -15.73 14.68
CA THR A 33 -5.06 -15.65 13.25
C THR A 33 -3.96 -14.89 12.51
N ILE A 34 -3.86 -15.06 11.19
CA ILE A 34 -3.00 -14.26 10.30
C ILE A 34 -3.29 -12.77 10.50
N THR A 35 -4.57 -12.38 10.61
CA THR A 35 -4.98 -11.00 10.88
C THR A 35 -4.36 -10.47 12.18
N GLU A 36 -4.49 -11.22 13.27
CA GLU A 36 -3.93 -10.82 14.58
C GLU A 36 -2.40 -10.80 14.57
N LEU A 37 -1.75 -11.70 13.83
CA LEU A 37 -0.29 -11.65 13.64
C LEU A 37 0.13 -10.36 12.92
N LEU A 38 -0.58 -9.98 11.85
CA LEU A 38 -0.34 -8.73 11.14
C LEU A 38 -0.57 -7.50 12.05
N ASP A 39 -1.62 -7.52 12.88
CA ASP A 39 -1.88 -6.46 13.87
C ASP A 39 -0.77 -6.36 14.94
N LEU A 40 -0.11 -7.48 15.27
CA LEU A 40 1.04 -7.51 16.18
C LEU A 40 2.35 -7.02 15.56
N GLY A 41 2.36 -6.68 14.27
CA GLY A 41 3.56 -6.20 13.57
C GLY A 41 4.33 -7.29 12.82
N VAL A 42 3.77 -8.50 12.66
CA VAL A 42 4.31 -9.48 11.73
C VAL A 42 4.13 -8.94 10.31
N ARG A 43 5.16 -9.04 9.46
CA ARG A 43 5.12 -8.53 8.07
C ARG A 43 5.51 -9.56 7.02
N THR A 44 5.82 -10.79 7.46
CA THR A 44 5.92 -11.94 6.57
C THR A 44 5.06 -13.08 7.07
N ILE A 45 4.19 -13.59 6.20
CA ILE A 45 3.26 -14.67 6.49
C ILE A 45 3.68 -15.89 5.67
N GLU A 46 4.11 -16.95 6.35
CA GLU A 46 4.49 -18.21 5.71
C GLU A 46 3.26 -19.12 5.60
N MET A 47 3.03 -19.60 4.38
CA MET A 47 1.95 -20.52 4.02
C MET A 47 2.53 -21.66 3.19
N ASP A 48 2.43 -22.86 3.74
CA ASP A 48 2.65 -24.09 3.00
C ASP A 48 1.32 -24.50 2.39
N TYR A 49 1.34 -24.90 1.13
CA TYR A 49 0.16 -25.40 0.47
C TYR A 49 0.46 -26.69 -0.29
N HIS A 50 -0.54 -27.57 -0.27
CA HIS A 50 -0.49 -28.86 -0.94
C HIS A 50 -1.68 -29.00 -1.88
N TRP A 51 -1.48 -29.71 -2.99
CA TRP A 51 -2.57 -30.10 -3.88
C TRP A 51 -3.25 -31.38 -3.38
N VAL A 52 -4.38 -31.23 -2.69
CA VAL A 52 -4.99 -32.35 -1.95
C VAL A 52 -6.25 -32.86 -2.65
N TRP A 53 -6.34 -34.18 -2.85
CA TRP A 53 -7.55 -34.89 -3.32
C TRP A 53 -8.54 -35.12 -2.16
N GLN A 54 -9.85 -34.96 -2.44
CA GLN A 54 -10.94 -35.14 -1.47
C GLN A 54 -10.93 -34.15 -0.30
N THR A 55 -11.19 -32.88 -0.61
CA THR A 55 -11.32 -31.83 0.42
C THR A 55 -12.73 -31.79 1.02
N LYS A 56 -12.88 -31.13 2.17
CA LYS A 56 -14.14 -31.02 2.94
C LYS A 56 -15.36 -30.61 2.09
N ASP A 57 -15.17 -29.74 1.10
CA ASP A 57 -16.24 -29.26 0.22
C ASP A 57 -16.21 -29.91 -1.19
N LEU A 58 -15.18 -30.71 -1.51
CA LEU A 58 -15.01 -31.39 -2.79
C LEU A 58 -14.76 -32.90 -2.60
N PRO A 59 -15.80 -33.72 -2.38
CA PRO A 59 -15.67 -35.17 -2.14
C PRO A 59 -15.18 -35.98 -3.35
N SER A 60 -15.06 -35.35 -4.52
CA SER A 60 -14.60 -35.96 -5.78
C SER A 60 -13.76 -34.97 -6.60
N GLY A 61 -13.07 -34.05 -5.93
CA GLY A 61 -12.20 -33.05 -6.55
C GLY A 61 -10.97 -32.76 -5.69
N SER A 62 -10.04 -32.01 -6.26
CA SER A 62 -8.84 -31.51 -5.58
C SER A 62 -8.87 -29.99 -5.43
N ALA A 63 -8.11 -29.48 -4.47
CA ALA A 63 -7.85 -28.04 -4.32
C ALA A 63 -6.52 -27.81 -3.59
N LEU A 64 -6.02 -26.57 -3.67
CA LEU A 64 -4.89 -26.11 -2.85
C LEU A 64 -5.36 -25.86 -1.41
N LEU A 65 -4.85 -26.66 -0.48
CA LEU A 65 -5.08 -26.51 0.95
C LEU A 65 -3.83 -26.01 1.64
N MET A 66 -3.99 -25.15 2.66
CA MET A 66 -2.87 -24.77 3.52
C MET A 66 -2.68 -25.85 4.60
N CYS A 67 -1.59 -26.59 4.51
CA CYS A 67 -1.39 -27.81 5.28
C CYS A 67 0.08 -27.98 5.66
N HIS A 68 0.31 -28.41 6.90
CA HIS A 68 1.64 -28.69 7.43
C HIS A 68 1.99 -30.17 7.22
N ALA A 69 2.52 -30.50 6.04
CA ALA A 69 2.90 -31.86 5.66
C ALA A 69 4.33 -31.89 5.09
N GLY A 70 4.91 -33.10 5.02
CA GLY A 70 6.13 -33.33 4.23
C GLY A 70 5.80 -33.63 2.76
N ASP A 71 6.83 -33.77 1.92
CA ASP A 71 6.77 -33.96 0.45
C ASP A 71 5.85 -35.10 -0.07
N ASP A 72 5.36 -36.00 0.79
CA ASP A 72 4.45 -37.12 0.45
C ASP A 72 2.97 -36.81 0.82
N ASP A 73 2.60 -35.55 1.05
CA ASP A 73 1.31 -35.08 1.59
C ASP A 73 0.90 -35.69 2.95
N PHE A 74 1.84 -36.38 3.60
CA PHE A 74 1.62 -37.02 4.90
C PHE A 74 1.53 -35.95 6.00
N GLY A 75 0.30 -35.55 6.30
CA GLY A 75 -0.01 -34.47 7.24
C GLY A 75 -1.31 -33.75 6.91
N CYS A 76 -1.80 -33.85 5.67
CA CYS A 76 -3.04 -33.22 5.24
C CYS A 76 -4.26 -34.12 5.44
N SER A 77 -5.28 -33.60 6.11
CA SER A 77 -6.53 -34.32 6.41
C SER A 77 -7.66 -34.07 5.41
N GLY A 78 -7.48 -33.11 4.50
CA GLY A 78 -8.52 -32.64 3.57
C GLY A 78 -9.54 -31.69 4.22
N LEU A 79 -9.42 -31.45 5.53
CA LEU A 79 -10.30 -30.57 6.32
C LEU A 79 -9.71 -29.17 6.52
N GLU A 80 -8.48 -28.96 6.10
CA GLU A 80 -7.76 -27.69 6.21
C GLU A 80 -8.46 -26.55 5.43
N ARG A 81 -8.00 -25.32 5.68
CA ARG A 81 -8.46 -24.14 4.94
C ARG A 81 -7.88 -24.15 3.53
N TYR A 82 -8.64 -23.59 2.57
CA TYR A 82 -8.13 -23.38 1.23
C TYR A 82 -7.08 -22.28 1.23
N LEU A 83 -6.08 -22.37 0.35
CA LEU A 83 -5.07 -21.29 0.19
C LEU A 83 -5.73 -19.93 -0.08
N LYS A 84 -6.77 -19.91 -0.90
CA LYS A 84 -7.57 -18.72 -1.20
C LYS A 84 -8.16 -18.07 0.08
N ASP A 85 -8.51 -18.84 1.10
CA ASP A 85 -9.05 -18.29 2.35
C ASP A 85 -7.98 -17.52 3.14
N GLY A 86 -6.75 -18.04 3.18
CA GLY A 86 -5.62 -17.37 3.82
C GLY A 86 -5.21 -16.10 3.06
N VAL A 87 -5.19 -16.18 1.72
CA VAL A 87 -4.92 -15.01 0.87
C VAL A 87 -6.00 -13.93 1.04
N ASN A 88 -7.27 -14.30 1.07
CA ASN A 88 -8.36 -13.35 1.30
C ASN A 88 -8.29 -12.68 2.69
N GLU A 89 -7.83 -13.41 3.70
CA GLU A 89 -7.61 -12.83 5.04
C GLU A 89 -6.54 -11.74 5.00
N VAL A 90 -5.41 -12.00 4.34
CA VAL A 90 -4.37 -10.98 4.11
C VAL A 90 -4.90 -9.83 3.26
N ASN A 91 -5.67 -10.10 2.20
CA ASN A 91 -6.29 -9.10 1.34
C ASN A 91 -7.14 -8.11 2.14
N ASN A 92 -7.97 -8.62 3.03
CA ASN A 92 -8.86 -7.82 3.86
C ASN A 92 -8.08 -6.91 4.82
N TRP A 93 -6.95 -7.39 5.35
CA TRP A 93 -6.09 -6.60 6.22
C TRP A 93 -5.27 -5.55 5.43
N ILE A 94 -4.59 -5.96 4.35
CA ILE A 94 -3.65 -5.09 3.63
C ILE A 94 -4.35 -3.91 2.97
N ARG A 95 -5.58 -4.09 2.46
CA ARG A 95 -6.38 -2.99 1.89
C ARG A 95 -6.79 -1.97 2.96
N LYS A 96 -6.92 -2.39 4.22
CA LYS A 96 -7.13 -1.50 5.38
C LYS A 96 -5.85 -0.81 5.85
N ASN A 97 -4.68 -1.21 5.34
CA ASN A 97 -3.39 -0.72 5.78
C ASN A 97 -2.54 -0.30 4.57
N PRO A 98 -2.86 0.84 3.91
CA PRO A 98 -2.37 1.18 2.58
C PRO A 98 -0.88 1.58 2.58
N LYS A 99 -0.33 1.87 3.77
CA LYS A 99 1.07 2.21 4.00
C LYS A 99 1.93 0.97 4.29
N GLU A 100 1.30 -0.19 4.43
CA GLU A 100 1.98 -1.42 4.82
C GLU A 100 2.34 -2.24 3.59
N VAL A 101 3.50 -2.91 3.67
CA VAL A 101 3.94 -3.92 2.72
C VAL A 101 4.00 -5.25 3.44
N VAL A 102 3.36 -6.28 2.88
CA VAL A 102 3.36 -7.64 3.43
C VAL A 102 4.07 -8.57 2.46
N THR A 103 4.98 -9.39 3.00
CA THR A 103 5.59 -10.48 2.25
C THR A 103 4.78 -11.75 2.46
N LEU A 104 4.31 -12.36 1.38
CA LEU A 104 3.74 -13.71 1.42
C LEU A 104 4.84 -14.68 1.07
N TYR A 105 5.15 -15.56 2.02
CA TYR A 105 6.08 -16.64 1.79
C TYR A 105 5.31 -17.93 1.54
N PHE A 106 5.43 -18.43 0.31
CA PHE A 106 4.77 -19.61 -0.20
C PHE A 106 5.76 -20.76 -0.35
N GLN A 107 5.64 -21.75 0.53
CA GLN A 107 6.33 -23.02 0.37
C GLN A 107 5.49 -23.91 -0.56
N ASP A 108 6.07 -24.21 -1.72
CA ASP A 108 5.36 -24.80 -2.85
C ASP A 108 5.34 -26.33 -2.84
N ASP A 109 4.12 -26.87 -2.75
CA ASP A 109 3.76 -28.24 -3.14
C ASP A 109 2.49 -28.23 -4.02
N ALA A 110 2.43 -27.33 -5.02
CA ALA A 110 1.29 -27.27 -5.97
C ALA A 110 1.27 -28.42 -6.99
N GLU A 111 2.32 -29.25 -7.08
CA GLU A 111 2.40 -30.39 -8.01
C GLU A 111 2.13 -30.05 -9.50
N GLY A 112 2.41 -28.81 -9.92
CA GLY A 112 2.15 -28.32 -11.29
C GLY A 112 0.77 -27.69 -11.51
N HIS A 113 -0.04 -27.53 -10.46
CA HIS A 113 -1.32 -26.81 -10.47
C HIS A 113 -1.14 -25.29 -10.34
N ASP A 114 -0.27 -24.74 -11.17
CA ASP A 114 0.11 -23.31 -11.14
C ASP A 114 -1.04 -22.38 -11.55
N ALA A 115 -2.00 -22.85 -12.35
CA ALA A 115 -3.17 -22.06 -12.73
C ALA A 115 -4.11 -21.83 -11.54
N GLU A 116 -4.32 -22.86 -10.73
CA GLU A 116 -5.08 -22.82 -9.49
C GLU A 116 -4.38 -21.96 -8.44
N LEU A 117 -3.04 -21.95 -8.43
CA LEU A 117 -2.25 -21.06 -7.58
C LEU A 117 -2.45 -19.58 -7.98
N VAL A 118 -2.46 -19.27 -9.28
CA VAL A 118 -2.81 -17.93 -9.78
C VAL A 118 -4.25 -17.56 -9.40
N GLU A 119 -5.19 -18.49 -9.50
CA GLU A 119 -6.58 -18.24 -9.08
C GLU A 119 -6.68 -17.95 -7.58
N ALA A 120 -5.93 -18.67 -6.74
CA ALA A 120 -5.91 -18.48 -5.29
C ALA A 120 -5.45 -17.07 -4.90
N VAL A 121 -4.53 -16.46 -5.66
CA VAL A 121 -4.04 -15.09 -5.41
C VAL A 121 -4.76 -13.99 -6.18
N SER A 122 -5.73 -14.34 -7.04
CA SER A 122 -6.39 -13.38 -7.93
C SER A 122 -7.00 -12.16 -7.21
N ALA A 123 -7.45 -12.32 -5.97
CA ALA A 123 -8.06 -11.24 -5.18
C ALA A 123 -7.08 -10.14 -4.73
N ILE A 124 -5.77 -10.41 -4.80
CA ILE A 124 -4.70 -9.48 -4.47
C ILE A 124 -3.81 -9.15 -5.67
N ASP A 125 -4.17 -9.60 -6.89
CA ASP A 125 -3.32 -9.48 -8.07
C ASP A 125 -2.86 -8.04 -8.36
N ASP A 126 -3.77 -7.09 -8.15
CA ASP A 126 -3.55 -5.65 -8.30
C ASP A 126 -2.52 -5.11 -7.29
N LEU A 127 -2.34 -5.77 -6.15
CA LEU A 127 -1.42 -5.39 -5.07
C LEU A 127 -0.05 -6.06 -5.16
N ILE A 128 0.12 -7.10 -5.99
CA ILE A 128 1.38 -7.86 -6.08
C ILE A 128 2.44 -7.06 -6.85
N TYR A 129 3.60 -6.87 -6.21
CA TYR A 129 4.82 -6.40 -6.82
C TYR A 129 5.50 -7.54 -7.59
N LYS A 130 5.01 -7.75 -8.80
CA LYS A 130 5.44 -8.81 -9.72
C LYS A 130 6.81 -8.53 -10.32
N GLN A 131 7.50 -9.60 -10.68
CA GLN A 131 8.67 -9.49 -11.55
C GLN A 131 8.25 -9.12 -12.98
N PRO A 132 9.16 -8.53 -13.77
CA PRO A 132 8.95 -8.38 -15.20
C PRO A 132 8.57 -9.72 -15.86
N SER A 133 7.69 -9.66 -16.86
CA SER A 133 7.17 -10.87 -17.51
C SER A 133 8.28 -11.78 -18.02
N GLY A 134 8.22 -13.06 -17.65
CA GLY A 134 9.20 -14.09 -18.02
C GLY A 134 10.48 -14.11 -17.18
N GLN A 135 10.62 -13.26 -16.15
CA GLN A 135 11.75 -13.29 -15.23
C GLN A 135 11.50 -14.19 -14.01
N CYS A 136 12.59 -14.70 -13.45
CA CYS A 136 12.63 -15.47 -12.22
C CYS A 136 13.96 -15.21 -11.49
N ASP A 137 14.06 -14.03 -10.89
CA ASP A 137 15.19 -13.56 -10.12
C ASP A 137 15.07 -13.95 -8.63
N ASP A 138 16.20 -14.03 -7.95
CA ASP A 138 16.28 -14.38 -6.53
C ASP A 138 15.78 -13.26 -5.62
N PHE A 139 14.91 -13.62 -4.68
CA PHE A 139 14.39 -12.69 -3.67
C PHE A 139 15.53 -12.01 -2.89
N SER A 140 16.56 -12.77 -2.49
CA SER A 140 17.74 -12.24 -1.76
C SER A 140 18.54 -11.18 -2.52
N THR A 141 18.43 -11.15 -3.85
CA THR A 141 19.07 -10.13 -4.69
C THR A 141 18.18 -8.91 -4.79
N MET A 142 16.88 -9.10 -5.00
CA MET A 142 15.90 -8.02 -5.07
C MET A 142 15.89 -7.15 -3.82
N VAL A 143 15.89 -7.76 -2.63
CA VAL A 143 15.77 -7.01 -1.36
C VAL A 143 17.02 -6.18 -1.01
N LYS A 144 18.14 -6.37 -1.73
CA LYS A 144 19.36 -5.55 -1.56
C LYS A 144 19.22 -4.14 -2.10
N THR A 145 18.35 -3.97 -3.09
CA THR A 145 18.17 -2.69 -3.80
C THR A 145 16.77 -2.14 -3.62
N THR A 146 15.78 -3.03 -3.51
CA THR A 146 14.36 -2.65 -3.40
C THR A 146 14.02 -2.31 -1.97
N THR A 147 13.31 -1.21 -1.81
CA THR A 147 12.76 -0.75 -0.54
C THR A 147 11.25 -1.00 -0.48
N GLU A 148 10.64 -1.05 0.71
CA GLU A 148 9.16 -1.06 0.83
C GLU A 148 8.55 0.19 0.19
N GLU A 149 9.29 1.30 0.21
CA GLU A 149 8.94 2.55 -0.43
C GLU A 149 8.82 2.41 -1.97
N ASP A 150 9.70 1.64 -2.61
CA ASP A 150 9.62 1.37 -4.05
C ASP A 150 8.38 0.53 -4.41
N VAL A 151 8.02 -0.43 -3.54
CA VAL A 151 6.82 -1.25 -3.68
C VAL A 151 5.57 -0.35 -3.62
N LEU A 152 5.50 0.54 -2.63
CA LEU A 152 4.40 1.50 -2.49
C LEU A 152 4.36 2.53 -3.63
N LYS A 153 5.50 3.04 -4.09
CA LYS A 153 5.62 3.92 -5.28
C LYS A 153 5.10 3.27 -6.56
N ALA A 154 5.20 1.94 -6.65
CA ALA A 154 4.60 1.17 -7.75
C ALA A 154 3.09 0.92 -7.57
N ASN A 155 2.46 1.51 -6.53
CA ASN A 155 1.08 1.27 -6.11
C ASN A 155 0.82 -0.21 -5.82
N LYS A 156 1.79 -0.86 -5.16
CA LYS A 156 1.76 -2.28 -4.74
C LYS A 156 1.95 -2.35 -3.23
N GLN A 157 1.56 -3.48 -2.65
CA GLN A 157 1.64 -3.74 -1.20
C GLN A 157 2.02 -5.17 -0.85
N ILE A 158 2.00 -6.09 -1.81
CA ILE A 158 2.33 -7.49 -1.58
C ILE A 158 3.58 -7.87 -2.35
N VAL A 159 4.53 -8.52 -1.69
CA VAL A 159 5.66 -9.20 -2.36
C VAL A 159 5.53 -10.70 -2.10
N ILE A 160 5.64 -11.52 -3.14
CA ILE A 160 5.55 -12.98 -2.98
C ILE A 160 6.95 -13.60 -3.11
N MET A 161 7.33 -14.40 -2.13
CA MET A 161 8.51 -15.26 -2.15
C MET A 161 8.05 -16.71 -2.29
N GLY A 162 8.62 -17.46 -3.23
CA GLY A 162 8.24 -18.85 -3.49
C GLY A 162 9.43 -19.81 -3.56
N SER A 163 9.18 -21.12 -3.41
CA SER A 163 10.23 -22.14 -3.50
C SER A 163 10.97 -22.12 -4.85
N SER A 164 10.22 -21.94 -5.93
CA SER A 164 10.74 -21.75 -7.29
C SER A 164 9.75 -20.93 -8.13
N CYS A 165 10.27 -20.11 -9.05
CA CYS A 165 9.47 -19.50 -10.13
C CYS A 165 9.88 -20.00 -11.52
N PHE A 166 10.86 -20.90 -11.62
CA PHE A 166 11.36 -21.39 -12.92
C PHE A 166 10.43 -22.46 -13.50
N GLY A 167 9.98 -22.25 -14.75
CA GLY A 167 9.18 -23.24 -15.47
C GLY A 167 7.74 -23.39 -14.96
N ARG A 168 7.25 -22.43 -14.18
CA ARG A 168 5.95 -22.48 -13.48
C ARG A 168 4.76 -21.96 -14.28
N GLY A 169 4.82 -22.08 -15.61
CA GLY A 169 3.77 -21.65 -16.54
C GLY A 169 3.15 -20.28 -16.17
N PRO A 170 1.84 -20.22 -15.84
CA PRO A 170 1.12 -18.98 -15.52
C PRO A 170 1.56 -18.30 -14.22
N TRP A 171 2.23 -19.01 -13.31
CA TRP A 171 2.79 -18.46 -12.08
C TRP A 171 4.12 -17.71 -12.30
N THR A 172 4.73 -17.84 -13.48
CA THR A 172 5.97 -17.12 -13.81
C THR A 172 5.80 -15.61 -13.64
N GLY A 173 6.65 -15.01 -12.80
CA GLY A 173 6.63 -13.58 -12.50
C GLY A 173 5.78 -13.16 -11.29
N TYR A 174 4.98 -14.05 -10.70
CA TYR A 174 4.21 -13.76 -9.48
C TYR A 174 5.09 -13.75 -8.23
N SER A 175 6.02 -14.69 -8.11
CA SER A 175 6.90 -14.84 -6.96
C SER A 175 8.37 -14.66 -7.33
N TRP A 176 9.16 -14.14 -6.40
CA TRP A 176 10.63 -14.17 -6.46
C TRP A 176 11.18 -15.53 -6.06
N ASN A 177 12.30 -15.91 -6.66
CA ASN A 177 12.92 -17.23 -6.49
C ASN A 177 13.64 -17.38 -5.15
N SER A 178 13.67 -18.63 -4.68
CA SER A 178 14.52 -19.20 -3.62
C SER A 178 14.14 -18.91 -2.17
N ILE A 179 13.74 -20.01 -1.52
CA ILE A 179 13.65 -20.22 -0.07
C ILE A 179 15.01 -20.61 0.55
N HIS A 180 16.00 -21.01 -0.25
CA HIS A 180 17.26 -21.60 0.24
C HIS A 180 18.45 -20.62 0.25
N ASN A 181 18.41 -19.55 -0.55
CA ASN A 181 19.41 -18.47 -0.52
C ASN A 181 19.16 -17.45 0.62
N TRP A 182 18.01 -17.57 1.29
CA TRP A 182 17.58 -16.78 2.46
C TRP A 182 18.05 -17.39 3.80
N VAL A 183 18.62 -18.59 3.74
CA VAL A 183 18.75 -19.50 4.88
C VAL A 183 20.21 -19.64 5.26
N SER A 184 20.60 -19.08 6.41
CA SER A 184 21.59 -19.79 7.21
C SER A 184 20.85 -20.96 7.82
N GLY A 185 21.07 -22.17 7.30
CA GLY A 185 20.41 -23.38 7.78
C GLY A 185 20.48 -23.52 9.29
N GLY A 186 19.67 -24.41 9.87
CA GLY A 186 19.69 -24.81 11.29
C GLY A 186 21.09 -25.16 11.88
N GLY A 187 22.15 -25.13 11.08
CA GLY A 187 23.50 -24.89 11.54
C GLY A 187 23.72 -23.46 12.03
N GLN A 188 23.67 -23.31 13.35
CA GLN A 188 24.01 -22.15 14.19
C GLN A 188 25.37 -21.47 13.88
N SER A 189 26.08 -21.76 12.79
CA SER A 189 27.48 -21.38 12.51
C SER A 189 27.91 -19.95 12.81
N ILE A 190 27.04 -18.94 12.67
CA ILE A 190 27.31 -17.54 13.07
C ILE A 190 26.87 -17.25 14.50
N LEU A 191 25.78 -17.87 14.96
CA LEU A 191 25.24 -17.77 16.31
C LEU A 191 26.01 -18.66 17.30
N ASP A 192 26.86 -19.57 16.82
CA ASP A 192 27.84 -20.36 17.55
C ASP A 192 29.10 -19.54 17.84
N LYS A 193 29.34 -18.49 17.04
CA LYS A 193 30.49 -17.60 17.25
C LYS A 193 30.28 -16.72 18.48
N SER A 194 31.38 -16.17 18.97
CA SER A 194 31.29 -15.09 19.95
C SER A 194 30.59 -13.88 19.33
N GLU A 195 29.96 -13.07 20.17
CA GLU A 195 29.26 -11.87 19.70
C GLU A 195 30.23 -10.89 19.01
N THR A 196 31.47 -10.80 19.48
CA THR A 196 32.53 -10.02 18.84
C THR A 196 32.85 -10.53 17.43
N ASP A 197 32.92 -11.85 17.25
CA ASP A 197 33.22 -12.44 15.93
C ASP A 197 32.09 -12.19 14.93
N CYS A 198 30.82 -12.30 15.36
CA CYS A 198 29.69 -12.05 14.45
C CYS A 198 29.50 -10.56 14.12
N LEU A 199 29.77 -9.65 15.07
CA LEU A 199 29.77 -8.21 14.82
C LEU A 199 30.86 -7.80 13.81
N GLY A 200 31.96 -8.56 13.74
CA GLY A 200 33.02 -8.38 12.74
C GLY A 200 32.61 -8.80 11.32
N GLU A 201 31.57 -9.64 11.15
CA GLU A 201 31.09 -10.09 9.84
C GLU A 201 30.07 -9.13 9.21
N VAL A 202 30.55 -7.97 8.78
CA VAL A 202 29.71 -6.91 8.19
C VAL A 202 29.23 -7.20 6.75
N SER A 203 29.65 -8.31 6.13
CA SER A 203 29.18 -8.72 4.80
C SER A 203 27.69 -9.08 4.78
N ARG A 204 27.10 -9.35 5.95
CA ARG A 204 25.70 -9.75 6.13
C ARG A 204 24.74 -8.58 6.31
N GLN A 205 25.25 -7.36 6.50
CA GLN A 205 24.41 -6.17 6.69
C GLN A 205 23.48 -5.86 5.52
N ASP A 206 23.85 -6.31 4.33
CA ASP A 206 23.08 -6.13 3.10
C ASP A 206 22.35 -7.43 2.70
N GLY A 207 22.47 -8.50 3.48
CA GLY A 207 21.94 -9.83 3.18
C GLY A 207 20.58 -10.09 3.82
N ALA A 208 19.79 -10.91 3.17
CA ALA A 208 18.53 -11.40 3.71
C ALA A 208 18.79 -12.75 4.40
N HIS A 209 18.75 -12.74 5.73
CA HIS A 209 19.18 -13.87 6.55
C HIS A 209 18.09 -14.22 7.56
N ARG A 210 17.58 -15.45 7.46
CA ARG A 210 16.55 -16.01 8.34
C ARG A 210 17.15 -17.00 9.32
N ILE A 211 16.61 -16.99 10.53
CA ILE A 211 16.55 -18.18 11.40
C ILE A 211 15.08 -18.53 11.64
N TRP A 212 14.81 -19.82 11.81
CA TRP A 212 13.47 -20.33 12.06
C TRP A 212 13.48 -21.36 13.19
N GLU A 213 12.31 -21.57 13.75
CA GLU A 213 12.03 -22.69 14.64
C GLU A 213 10.76 -23.40 14.17
N ASP A 214 10.77 -24.72 14.17
CA ASP A 214 9.60 -25.57 14.01
C ASP A 214 9.42 -26.41 15.28
N MET A 215 8.64 -25.89 16.21
CA MET A 215 8.47 -26.47 17.54
C MET A 215 7.29 -27.44 17.62
N THR A 216 6.63 -27.71 16.48
CA THR A 216 5.57 -28.71 16.38
C THR A 216 6.14 -30.14 16.53
N ASN A 217 5.32 -31.07 17.00
CA ASN A 217 5.66 -32.49 17.01
C ASN A 217 5.74 -33.07 15.59
N LEU A 218 4.93 -32.56 14.65
CA LEU A 218 4.96 -32.92 13.23
C LEU A 218 6.26 -32.48 12.55
N GLY A 219 6.68 -31.23 12.76
CA GLY A 219 7.94 -30.69 12.24
C GLY A 219 9.16 -31.50 12.66
N ARG A 220 9.19 -31.93 13.93
CA ARG A 220 10.23 -32.82 14.46
C ARG A 220 10.21 -34.23 13.90
N ALA A 221 9.08 -34.69 13.37
CA ALA A 221 8.93 -36.04 12.85
C ALA A 221 9.46 -36.19 11.43
N PHE A 222 9.47 -35.11 10.64
CA PHE A 222 9.78 -35.16 9.20
C PHE A 222 10.83 -34.14 8.71
N GLY A 223 11.26 -33.18 9.53
CA GLY A 223 12.20 -32.11 9.13
C GLY A 223 13.31 -31.78 10.14
N ASP A 224 14.11 -30.75 9.81
CA ASP A 224 15.05 -30.10 10.75
C ASP A 224 14.31 -28.94 11.44
N PRO A 225 13.97 -29.06 12.74
CA PRO A 225 13.16 -28.08 13.43
C PRO A 225 13.91 -26.77 13.73
N GLY A 226 15.20 -26.69 13.44
CA GLY A 226 16.02 -25.54 13.82
C GLY A 226 16.15 -25.37 15.34
N PRO A 227 16.85 -24.31 15.79
CA PRO A 227 17.00 -24.02 17.20
C PRO A 227 15.73 -23.41 17.77
N LYS A 228 15.39 -23.73 19.03
CA LYS A 228 14.41 -22.95 19.78
C LYS A 228 14.87 -21.51 19.94
N ILE A 229 14.07 -20.56 19.49
CA ILE A 229 14.36 -19.15 19.55
C ILE A 229 13.76 -18.61 20.85
N ASP A 230 14.60 -18.41 21.86
CA ASP A 230 14.24 -17.62 23.03
C ASP A 230 14.60 -16.14 22.83
N ALA A 231 14.22 -15.29 23.79
CA ALA A 231 14.49 -13.85 23.73
C ALA A 231 16.00 -13.53 23.66
N ALA A 232 16.86 -14.36 24.26
CA ALA A 232 18.30 -14.14 24.23
C ALA A 232 18.87 -14.44 22.84
N LEU A 233 18.43 -15.54 22.21
CA LEU A 233 18.80 -15.89 20.85
C LEU A 233 18.27 -14.87 19.84
N ALA A 234 17.02 -14.42 19.98
CA ALA A 234 16.41 -13.39 19.13
C ALA A 234 17.23 -12.09 19.14
N ALA A 235 17.64 -11.63 20.33
CA ALA A 235 18.48 -10.45 20.45
C ALA A 235 19.89 -10.67 19.86
N LYS A 236 20.52 -11.82 20.12
CA LYS A 236 21.84 -12.16 19.54
C LYS A 236 21.78 -12.23 18.01
N ALA A 237 20.73 -12.82 17.46
CA ALA A 237 20.52 -12.95 16.02
C ALA A 237 20.52 -11.58 15.34
N GLY A 238 19.74 -10.62 15.85
CA GLY A 238 19.75 -9.25 15.34
C GLY A 238 21.13 -8.59 15.39
N ARG A 239 21.86 -8.74 16.50
CA ARG A 239 23.23 -8.20 16.64
C ARG A 239 24.22 -8.84 15.67
N CYS A 240 24.01 -10.11 15.31
CA CYS A 240 24.82 -10.82 14.33
C CYS A 240 24.38 -10.62 12.87
N GLY A 241 23.45 -9.69 12.59
CA GLY A 241 23.03 -9.34 11.24
C GLY A 241 21.98 -10.29 10.64
N ILE A 242 21.27 -11.06 11.47
CA ILE A 242 20.05 -11.75 11.04
C ILE A 242 18.94 -10.72 10.88
N SER A 243 18.33 -10.69 9.69
CA SER A 243 17.30 -9.72 9.30
C SER A 243 15.89 -10.29 9.37
N ALA A 244 15.73 -11.60 9.59
CA ALA A 244 14.42 -12.22 9.73
C ALA A 244 14.38 -13.30 10.83
N LEU A 245 13.38 -13.20 11.72
CA LEU A 245 13.05 -14.25 12.69
C LEU A 245 11.71 -14.86 12.33
N SER A 246 11.74 -16.12 11.95
CA SER A 246 10.54 -16.92 11.68
C SER A 246 10.19 -17.69 12.94
N LEU A 247 9.09 -17.27 13.58
CA LEU A 247 8.72 -17.72 14.92
C LEU A 247 7.44 -18.54 14.90
N ASP A 248 7.42 -19.54 15.78
CA ASP A 248 6.21 -20.27 16.17
C ASP A 248 5.60 -19.66 17.45
N MET A 249 4.31 -19.90 17.68
CA MET A 249 3.61 -19.59 18.91
C MET A 249 3.78 -18.13 19.33
N ILE A 250 3.66 -17.21 18.38
CA ILE A 250 3.70 -15.78 18.68
C ILE A 250 2.50 -15.45 19.58
N THR A 251 2.77 -14.69 20.64
CA THR A 251 1.76 -14.27 21.61
C THR A 251 1.71 -12.75 21.74
N ILE A 252 0.58 -12.22 22.21
CA ILE A 252 0.48 -10.80 22.53
C ILE A 252 1.49 -10.48 23.66
N GLY A 253 2.41 -9.55 23.40
CA GLY A 253 3.49 -9.22 24.34
C GLY A 253 4.68 -10.19 24.30
N ASP A 254 4.88 -10.91 23.18
CA ASP A 254 5.95 -11.89 23.05
C ASP A 254 7.33 -11.33 23.42
N SER A 255 8.00 -11.98 24.37
CA SER A 255 9.32 -11.56 24.84
C SER A 255 10.40 -11.60 23.76
N ARG A 256 10.25 -12.48 22.75
CA ARG A 256 11.20 -12.60 21.63
C ARG A 256 11.08 -11.37 20.74
N MET A 257 9.85 -10.99 20.37
CA MET A 257 9.59 -9.77 19.61
C MET A 257 10.08 -8.53 20.37
N LYS A 258 9.79 -8.41 21.68
CA LYS A 258 10.30 -7.31 22.51
C LYS A 258 11.84 -7.25 22.50
N ALA A 259 12.51 -8.41 22.59
CA ALA A 259 13.97 -8.49 22.57
C ALA A 259 14.58 -8.15 21.20
N SER A 260 13.82 -8.30 20.13
CA SER A 260 14.22 -7.94 18.77
C SER A 260 14.10 -6.44 18.46
N ILE A 261 13.33 -5.68 19.23
CA ILE A 261 13.29 -4.22 19.11
C ILE A 261 14.68 -3.71 19.49
N TRP A 262 15.35 -2.98 18.62
CA TRP A 262 16.69 -2.42 18.84
C TRP A 262 16.75 -0.89 18.71
N SER A 263 15.66 -0.28 18.22
CA SER A 263 15.52 1.14 17.92
C SER A 263 14.94 1.91 19.11
N TRP A 264 13.67 2.27 19.08
CA TRP A 264 12.99 3.06 20.12
C TRP A 264 13.11 2.44 21.51
N GLY A 265 13.30 3.31 22.50
CA GLY A 265 13.20 2.99 23.91
C GLY A 265 11.78 2.57 24.29
N GLU A 266 11.63 1.95 25.46
CA GLU A 266 10.30 1.62 25.98
C GLU A 266 9.54 2.92 26.26
N LEU A 267 8.30 3.02 25.75
CA LEU A 267 7.45 4.22 25.78
C LEU A 267 7.89 5.38 24.88
N GLN A 268 8.80 5.15 23.92
CA GLN A 268 9.23 6.14 22.93
C GLN A 268 8.70 5.81 21.52
N PRO A 269 8.53 6.80 20.64
CA PRO A 269 8.58 8.25 20.91
C PRO A 269 7.38 8.69 21.77
N ASN A 270 7.61 9.58 22.74
CA ASN A 270 6.58 9.97 23.72
C ASN A 270 5.98 11.37 23.47
N ASN A 271 6.60 12.12 22.57
CA ASN A 271 6.39 13.51 22.21
C ASN A 271 6.11 14.42 23.42
N TYR A 272 7.07 14.51 24.35
CA TYR A 272 6.86 15.23 25.60
C TYR A 272 6.52 16.70 25.35
N ASN A 273 5.30 17.11 25.73
CA ASN A 273 4.73 18.45 25.51
C ASN A 273 4.65 18.91 24.04
N ASN A 274 4.57 17.97 23.07
CA ASN A 274 4.54 18.30 21.63
C ASN A 274 5.74 19.13 21.18
N ALA A 275 6.95 18.76 21.61
CA ALA A 275 8.18 19.53 21.38
C ALA A 275 9.43 18.64 21.21
N GLU A 276 9.25 17.33 21.04
CA GLU A 276 10.33 16.34 20.94
C GLU A 276 10.31 15.70 19.56
N ASP A 277 10.90 16.39 18.58
CA ASP A 277 10.69 16.03 17.16
C ASP A 277 11.93 15.37 16.52
N CYS A 278 12.99 15.10 17.30
CA CYS A 278 14.29 14.65 16.80
C CYS A 278 14.85 13.43 17.55
N ALA A 279 15.31 12.42 16.80
CA ALA A 279 15.72 11.16 17.40
C ALA A 279 17.17 11.22 17.91
N LEU A 280 17.35 10.86 19.17
CA LEU A 280 18.62 10.77 19.86
C LEU A 280 18.96 9.32 20.21
N SER A 281 20.14 8.84 19.81
CA SER A 281 20.64 7.54 20.25
C SER A 281 21.26 7.61 21.64
N MET A 282 20.61 6.98 22.62
CA MET A 282 20.98 6.91 24.03
C MET A 282 22.16 5.97 24.29
N GLY A 283 22.76 6.01 25.49
CA GLY A 283 23.98 5.26 25.80
C GLY A 283 23.87 3.74 25.63
N ASP A 284 22.67 3.18 25.81
CA ASP A 284 22.35 1.76 25.58
C ASP A 284 22.06 1.43 24.10
N GLY A 285 21.97 2.45 23.24
CA GLY A 285 21.65 2.37 21.82
C GLY A 285 20.19 2.62 21.49
N ARG A 286 19.30 2.75 22.48
CA ARG A 286 17.89 3.02 22.23
C ARG A 286 17.67 4.43 21.72
N PHE A 287 16.58 4.63 21.00
CA PHE A 287 16.20 5.94 20.49
C PHE A 287 15.21 6.58 21.44
N ASP A 288 15.47 7.83 21.78
CA ASP A 288 14.52 8.72 22.44
C ASP A 288 14.21 9.85 21.47
N ASP A 289 12.96 10.29 21.44
CA ASP A 289 12.61 11.55 20.83
C ASP A 289 13.01 12.67 21.78
N TRP A 290 13.52 13.76 21.22
CA TRP A 290 14.14 14.80 22.01
C TRP A 290 13.99 16.16 21.34
N ALA A 291 14.04 17.20 22.16
CA ALA A 291 14.00 18.57 21.69
C ALA A 291 15.20 18.84 20.75
N CYS A 292 14.90 19.12 19.47
CA CYS A 292 15.89 19.30 18.40
C CYS A 292 16.97 20.36 18.71
N GLY A 293 16.68 21.33 19.58
CA GLY A 293 17.63 22.39 19.98
C GLY A 293 18.78 21.94 20.91
N ALA A 294 18.72 20.72 21.46
CA ALA A 294 19.77 20.20 22.32
C ALA A 294 21.10 20.00 21.55
N HIS A 295 22.24 20.09 22.25
CA HIS A 295 23.56 20.01 21.61
C HIS A 295 24.19 18.64 21.79
N HIS A 296 24.21 17.85 20.72
CA HIS A 296 24.82 16.51 20.69
C HIS A 296 25.67 16.33 19.44
N PRO A 297 26.68 15.42 19.47
CA PRO A 297 27.39 15.03 18.27
C PRO A 297 26.48 14.20 17.36
N TYR A 298 26.89 14.00 16.10
CA TYR A 298 26.09 13.35 15.06
C TYR A 298 26.62 11.95 14.77
N ALA A 299 25.70 11.02 14.50
CA ALA A 299 26.03 9.67 14.06
C ALA A 299 26.37 9.67 12.56
N CYS A 300 27.59 9.26 12.23
CA CYS A 300 28.13 9.31 10.88
C CYS A 300 28.35 7.89 10.35
N LYS A 301 27.87 7.62 9.14
CA LYS A 301 27.94 6.31 8.48
C LYS A 301 28.68 6.42 7.16
N THR A 302 29.49 5.42 6.83
CA THR A 302 30.12 5.35 5.50
C THR A 302 29.15 4.89 4.42
N GLU A 303 29.46 5.22 3.16
CA GLU A 303 28.80 4.63 2.00
C GLU A 303 28.84 3.08 2.08
N GLY A 304 27.67 2.44 1.90
CA GLY A 304 27.54 0.98 1.94
C GLY A 304 27.33 0.34 3.31
N GLY A 305 27.00 1.08 4.37
CA GLY A 305 26.44 0.42 5.57
C GLY A 305 27.37 0.21 6.77
N LYS A 306 28.66 0.00 6.47
CA LYS A 306 29.49 -0.94 7.23
C LYS A 306 30.27 -0.35 8.40
N GLN A 307 30.41 0.97 8.46
CA GLN A 307 31.18 1.64 9.50
C GLN A 307 30.42 2.82 10.07
N TRP A 308 30.59 3.04 11.37
CA TRP A 308 30.05 4.17 12.10
C TRP A 308 31.16 4.95 12.81
N ALA A 309 30.98 6.26 12.88
CA ALA A 309 31.80 7.19 13.65
C ALA A 309 30.91 8.26 14.29
N ILE A 310 31.45 8.95 15.28
CA ILE A 310 30.80 10.10 15.91
C ILE A 310 31.54 11.36 15.49
N SER A 311 30.79 12.38 15.07
CA SER A 311 31.39 13.67 14.71
C SER A 311 32.11 14.31 15.91
N GLN A 312 33.20 15.01 15.64
CA GLN A 312 33.88 15.82 16.66
C GLN A 312 33.07 17.07 17.02
N GLN A 313 32.28 17.57 16.08
CA GLN A 313 31.40 18.72 16.26
C GLN A 313 30.06 18.26 16.85
N ALA A 314 29.50 19.05 17.75
CA ALA A 314 28.17 18.87 18.32
C ALA A 314 27.32 20.12 18.05
N GLY A 315 26.01 19.94 17.93
CA GLY A 315 25.07 21.04 17.68
C GLY A 315 23.62 20.60 17.83
N ALA A 316 22.71 21.53 17.52
CA ALA A 316 21.28 21.24 17.37
C ALA A 316 21.04 20.27 16.21
N HIS A 317 20.01 19.43 16.31
CA HIS A 317 19.64 18.51 15.24
C HIS A 317 19.27 19.31 13.97
N SER A 318 19.97 19.00 12.88
CA SER A 318 19.71 19.50 11.53
C SER A 318 20.41 18.57 10.55
N VAL A 319 19.75 18.30 9.43
CA VAL A 319 20.32 17.48 8.34
C VAL A 319 21.60 18.11 7.81
N GLU A 320 21.59 19.42 7.56
CA GLU A 320 22.73 20.16 7.04
C GLU A 320 23.89 20.19 8.04
N ALA A 321 23.60 20.49 9.30
CA ALA A 321 24.62 20.56 10.35
C ALA A 321 25.26 19.18 10.59
N GLY A 322 24.43 18.13 10.65
CA GLY A 322 24.90 16.75 10.78
C GLY A 322 25.75 16.33 9.58
N GLN A 323 25.31 16.64 8.36
CA GLN A 323 26.04 16.28 7.15
C GLN A 323 27.40 16.98 7.07
N VAL A 324 27.48 18.27 7.43
CA VAL A 324 28.75 19.01 7.52
C VAL A 324 29.66 18.40 8.60
N ALA A 325 29.11 18.11 9.79
CA ALA A 325 29.87 17.53 10.89
C ALA A 325 30.43 16.14 10.54
N CYS A 326 29.69 15.33 9.81
CA CYS A 326 30.15 14.03 9.32
C CYS A 326 31.18 14.18 8.20
N GLN A 327 30.99 15.08 7.24
CA GLN A 327 31.97 15.33 6.18
C GLN A 327 33.31 15.84 6.69
N ALA A 328 33.35 16.48 7.87
CA ALA A 328 34.60 16.87 8.53
C ALA A 328 35.47 15.67 8.95
N LEU A 329 34.90 14.46 9.08
CA LEU A 329 35.64 13.21 9.29
C LEU A 329 36.22 12.64 7.97
N GLY A 330 35.74 13.13 6.82
CA GLY A 330 36.07 12.66 5.47
C GLY A 330 34.84 12.60 4.56
N SER A 331 35.04 12.72 3.25
CA SER A 331 33.95 12.81 2.26
C SER A 331 33.05 11.57 2.19
N GLN A 332 33.54 10.42 2.65
CA GLN A 332 32.79 9.16 2.70
C GLN A 332 31.77 9.07 3.85
N TRP A 333 31.79 10.00 4.80
CA TRP A 333 30.94 9.97 5.99
C TRP A 333 29.69 10.83 5.80
N HIS A 334 28.55 10.25 6.14
CA HIS A 334 27.24 10.89 6.00
C HIS A 334 26.46 10.83 7.30
N PHE A 335 25.66 11.86 7.58
CA PHE A 335 24.71 11.83 8.68
C PHE A 335 23.66 10.75 8.40
N ALA A 336 23.38 9.90 9.40
CA ALA A 336 22.57 8.71 9.17
C ALA A 336 21.91 8.19 10.46
N VAL A 337 20.93 7.30 10.28
CA VAL A 337 20.30 6.49 11.33
C VAL A 337 20.62 5.00 11.14
N PRO A 338 20.91 4.21 12.20
CA PRO A 338 21.03 2.77 12.10
C PRO A 338 19.75 2.14 11.59
N THR A 339 19.87 1.14 10.73
CA THR A 339 18.71 0.51 10.08
C THR A 339 18.41 -0.90 10.58
N ASN A 340 19.33 -1.48 11.35
CA ASN A 340 19.19 -2.77 12.02
C ASN A 340 20.01 -2.84 13.30
N SER A 341 19.79 -3.90 14.08
CA SER A 341 20.46 -4.13 15.36
C SER A 341 21.98 -4.20 15.25
N GLN A 342 22.54 -4.86 14.23
CA GLN A 342 24.00 -4.93 14.03
C GLN A 342 24.61 -3.54 13.80
N GLN A 343 24.00 -2.70 12.96
CA GLN A 343 24.46 -1.32 12.79
C GLN A 343 24.37 -0.51 14.09
N ASN A 344 23.32 -0.71 14.88
CA ASN A 344 23.17 -0.02 16.17
C ASN A 344 24.27 -0.43 17.17
N GLU A 345 24.69 -1.69 17.18
CA GLU A 345 25.83 -2.14 18.00
C GLU A 345 27.17 -1.54 17.55
N ILE A 346 27.37 -1.41 16.23
CA ILE A 346 28.57 -0.74 15.69
C ILE A 346 28.55 0.75 16.06
N LEU A 347 27.39 1.41 16.04
CA LEU A 347 27.24 2.78 16.52
C LEU A 347 27.54 2.91 18.03
N LYS A 348 27.06 1.99 18.87
CA LYS A 348 27.39 1.96 20.31
C LYS A 348 28.89 1.83 20.55
N ALA A 349 29.57 0.99 19.77
CA ALA A 349 31.01 0.87 19.81
C ALA A 349 31.72 2.17 19.38
N ALA A 350 31.23 2.84 18.33
CA ALA A 350 31.75 4.14 17.88
C ALA A 350 31.57 5.25 18.93
N LYS A 351 30.42 5.28 19.63
CA LYS A 351 30.17 6.19 20.77
C LYS A 351 31.16 5.95 21.90
N SER A 352 31.32 4.69 22.29
CA SER A 352 32.27 4.28 23.35
C SER A 352 33.72 4.67 23.00
N ALA A 353 34.15 4.41 21.76
CA ALA A 353 35.49 4.76 21.28
C ALA A 353 35.74 6.28 21.23
N SER A 354 34.67 7.08 21.09
CA SER A 354 34.73 8.54 21.02
C SER A 354 34.42 9.22 22.37
N ASN A 355 34.23 8.45 23.44
CA ASN A 355 33.77 8.92 24.76
C ASN A 355 32.47 9.76 24.68
N ALA A 356 31.60 9.43 23.73
CA ALA A 356 30.27 10.02 23.58
C ALA A 356 29.22 9.09 24.21
N THR A 357 28.21 9.66 24.85
CA THR A 357 27.05 8.90 25.36
C THR A 357 25.87 8.96 24.40
N TYR A 358 25.68 10.12 23.77
CA TYR A 358 24.54 10.44 22.92
C TYR A 358 25.01 10.80 21.51
N ALA A 359 24.19 10.53 20.51
CA ALA A 359 24.40 11.02 19.16
C ALA A 359 23.07 11.28 18.46
N TRP A 360 22.97 12.42 17.76
CA TRP A 360 21.86 12.69 16.86
C TRP A 360 21.82 11.67 15.74
N LEU A 361 20.60 11.31 15.32
CA LEU A 361 20.31 10.40 14.22
C LEU A 361 19.63 11.18 13.09
N ASP A 362 19.88 10.83 11.83
CA ASP A 362 19.12 11.38 10.69
C ASP A 362 17.69 10.81 10.66
N TYR A 363 16.88 11.20 11.64
CA TYR A 363 15.52 10.74 11.86
C TYR A 363 14.76 11.74 12.74
N SER A 364 13.64 12.25 12.22
CA SER A 364 12.83 13.30 12.83
C SER A 364 11.42 13.31 12.26
N ASP A 365 10.46 13.83 12.99
CA ASP A 365 9.08 14.08 12.54
C ASP A 365 8.75 15.59 12.45
N VAL A 366 9.77 16.46 12.50
CA VAL A 366 9.68 17.93 12.33
C VAL A 366 8.88 18.42 11.11
N VAL A 367 8.73 17.58 10.07
CA VAL A 367 7.96 17.89 8.86
C VAL A 367 6.49 17.54 9.03
N GLU A 368 6.20 16.40 9.66
CA GLU A 368 4.87 15.84 9.85
C GLU A 368 4.83 15.12 11.20
N GLU A 369 4.20 15.76 12.18
CA GLU A 369 4.10 15.29 13.57
C GLU A 369 3.62 13.83 13.66
N GLY A 370 4.37 13.00 14.39
CA GLY A 370 4.11 11.57 14.54
C GLY A 370 4.58 10.70 13.37
N ILE A 371 5.05 11.28 12.26
CA ILE A 371 5.62 10.55 11.13
C ILE A 371 7.13 10.80 11.03
N TRP A 372 7.87 9.86 11.60
CA TRP A 372 9.32 9.90 11.65
C TRP A 372 9.95 9.56 10.29
N LYS A 373 10.67 10.52 9.72
CA LYS A 373 11.30 10.46 8.39
C LYS A 373 12.81 10.71 8.49
N THR A 374 13.58 10.13 7.57
CA THR A 374 15.02 10.43 7.39
C THR A 374 15.19 11.50 6.32
N SER A 375 16.34 12.18 6.24
CA SER A 375 16.63 13.14 5.15
C SER A 375 16.61 12.53 3.74
N LYS A 376 16.76 11.21 3.63
CA LYS A 376 16.72 10.45 2.37
C LYS A 376 15.34 9.88 2.04
N HIS A 377 14.34 10.19 2.86
CA HIS A 377 12.98 9.75 2.60
C HIS A 377 12.40 10.60 1.46
N GLU A 378 12.08 9.96 0.34
CA GLU A 378 11.66 10.64 -0.90
C GLU A 378 10.19 10.38 -1.21
N VAL A 379 9.52 9.45 -0.51
CA VAL A 379 8.08 9.30 -0.57
C VAL A 379 7.43 10.31 0.34
N ASP A 380 6.39 10.90 -0.19
CA ASP A 380 5.47 11.64 0.62
C ASP A 380 4.50 10.63 1.28
N TYR A 381 4.65 10.40 2.59
CA TYR A 381 3.67 9.65 3.37
C TYR A 381 2.41 10.48 3.67
N ASP A 382 2.28 11.71 3.12
CA ASP A 382 1.08 12.56 3.09
C ASP A 382 -0.03 11.78 2.41
N ASP A 383 -0.50 10.71 3.06
CA ASP A 383 -1.59 9.76 2.91
C ASP A 383 -2.41 9.74 1.60
N GLY A 384 -1.89 10.27 0.50
CA GLY A 384 -2.55 11.03 -0.55
C GLY A 384 -3.02 12.47 -0.23
N ALA A 385 -2.79 13.10 0.93
CA ALA A 385 -3.07 14.51 1.16
C ALA A 385 -2.31 15.43 0.17
N VAL A 386 -2.96 16.52 -0.23
CA VAL A 386 -2.40 17.51 -1.15
C VAL A 386 -2.80 18.91 -0.71
N SER A 387 -2.14 19.91 -1.24
CA SER A 387 -2.65 21.28 -1.09
C SER A 387 -3.88 21.47 -1.98
N LEU A 388 -4.99 21.97 -1.43
CA LEU A 388 -6.16 22.44 -2.19
C LEU A 388 -5.78 23.45 -3.28
N LYS A 389 -4.67 24.18 -3.11
CA LYS A 389 -4.13 25.11 -4.13
C LYS A 389 -3.72 24.41 -5.43
N SER A 390 -3.41 23.13 -5.37
CA SER A 390 -2.99 22.32 -6.52
C SER A 390 -4.17 21.83 -7.37
N LEU A 391 -5.39 21.87 -6.82
CA LEU A 391 -6.59 21.41 -7.52
C LEU A 391 -7.00 22.41 -8.61
N LYS A 392 -7.72 21.94 -9.61
CA LYS A 392 -8.08 22.67 -10.83
C LYS A 392 -9.56 22.46 -11.11
N SER A 393 -10.19 23.51 -11.61
CA SER A 393 -11.59 23.49 -12.06
C SER A 393 -11.80 22.46 -13.18
N GLY A 394 -12.94 21.78 -13.17
CA GLY A 394 -13.35 20.85 -14.23
C GLY A 394 -12.71 19.47 -14.17
N LEU A 395 -11.97 19.15 -13.10
CA LEU A 395 -11.37 17.83 -12.88
C LEU A 395 -12.03 17.12 -11.69
N THR A 396 -11.92 15.78 -11.69
CA THR A 396 -12.44 14.94 -10.62
C THR A 396 -11.28 14.30 -9.85
N TYR A 397 -11.28 14.45 -8.53
CA TYR A 397 -10.24 13.99 -7.63
C TYR A 397 -10.77 12.81 -6.83
N GLU A 398 -10.11 11.65 -6.88
CA GLU A 398 -10.46 10.54 -5.98
C GLU A 398 -9.79 10.78 -4.63
N PHE A 399 -10.49 10.53 -3.52
CA PHE A 399 -9.97 10.67 -2.16
C PHE A 399 -10.77 9.79 -1.22
N TYR A 400 -10.27 9.58 -0.01
CA TYR A 400 -10.99 9.03 1.12
C TYR A 400 -11.17 10.14 2.16
N MET A 401 -12.23 10.03 2.97
CA MET A 401 -12.60 11.06 3.92
C MET A 401 -12.78 10.45 5.30
N LYS A 402 -12.20 11.07 6.33
CA LYS A 402 -12.41 10.67 7.72
C LYS A 402 -12.56 11.86 8.63
N ALA A 403 -13.21 11.68 9.77
CA ALA A 403 -13.23 12.68 10.83
C ALA A 403 -11.84 12.83 11.45
N THR A 404 -11.29 14.05 11.50
CA THR A 404 -9.88 14.29 11.91
C THR A 404 -9.57 13.80 13.33
N ARG A 405 -10.52 13.84 14.27
CA ARG A 405 -10.28 13.49 15.68
C ARG A 405 -10.48 12.00 16.01
N ASN A 406 -11.33 11.30 15.28
CA ASN A 406 -11.79 9.96 15.66
C ASN A 406 -11.48 8.89 14.60
N ASN A 407 -10.87 9.27 13.47
CA ASN A 407 -10.49 8.39 12.37
C ASN A 407 -11.63 7.54 11.77
N CYS A 408 -12.90 7.85 12.05
CA CYS A 408 -14.02 7.18 11.40
C CYS A 408 -14.14 7.67 9.96
N GLU A 409 -14.23 6.75 9.01
CA GLU A 409 -14.14 7.00 7.58
C GLU A 409 -15.54 7.00 6.92
N LEU A 410 -15.78 7.94 5.99
CA LEU A 410 -17.07 8.07 5.32
C LEU A 410 -17.27 6.90 4.34
N GLN A 411 -18.39 6.21 4.45
CA GLN A 411 -18.80 5.11 3.58
C GLN A 411 -20.26 5.23 3.13
N TRP A 412 -20.57 4.43 2.12
CA TRP A 412 -21.89 4.24 1.54
C TRP A 412 -22.65 3.03 2.13
N GLN A 413 -21.97 1.98 2.62
CA GLN A 413 -22.60 0.69 2.94
C GLN A 413 -23.45 0.69 4.24
N GLY A 414 -24.74 1.02 4.11
CA GLY A 414 -25.70 0.95 5.21
C GLY A 414 -27.03 0.24 4.96
N GLY A 415 -27.23 -0.49 3.84
CA GLY A 415 -28.41 -1.37 3.66
C GLY A 415 -29.03 -1.45 2.25
N ASP A 416 -29.79 -2.54 2.04
CA ASP A 416 -30.40 -3.20 0.85
C ASP A 416 -30.40 -2.55 -0.54
N ALA A 417 -30.34 -3.36 -1.60
CA ALA A 417 -30.41 -2.91 -3.00
C ALA A 417 -31.84 -2.52 -3.40
N GLY A 418 -32.10 -1.27 -3.82
CA GLY A 418 -33.34 -0.97 -4.54
C GLY A 418 -33.93 0.44 -4.57
N THR A 419 -33.39 1.48 -3.90
CA THR A 419 -34.10 2.79 -3.84
C THR A 419 -33.35 4.02 -4.33
N GLY A 420 -32.18 3.89 -4.97
CA GLY A 420 -31.46 5.05 -5.54
C GLY A 420 -30.80 5.97 -4.50
N GLU A 421 -31.41 6.25 -3.36
CA GLU A 421 -30.87 7.11 -2.28
C GLU A 421 -30.50 6.32 -1.02
N ARG A 422 -29.38 6.65 -0.35
CA ARG A 422 -28.92 6.01 0.91
C ARG A 422 -28.38 7.04 1.90
N ASN A 423 -28.40 6.74 3.20
CA ASN A 423 -27.76 7.60 4.19
C ASN A 423 -26.24 7.47 4.12
N ALA A 424 -25.52 8.59 4.17
CA ALA A 424 -24.07 8.58 4.33
C ALA A 424 -23.71 8.23 5.77
N LYS A 425 -22.69 7.39 5.97
CA LYS A 425 -22.27 6.92 7.30
C LYS A 425 -20.77 7.04 7.49
N PHE A 426 -20.32 7.24 8.72
CA PHE A 426 -18.92 7.09 9.13
C PHE A 426 -18.74 5.73 9.80
N ASP A 427 -17.84 4.90 9.28
CA ASP A 427 -17.41 3.64 9.87
C ASP A 427 -16.14 3.86 10.70
N CYS A 428 -16.15 3.45 11.97
CA CYS A 428 -14.98 3.55 12.85
C CYS A 428 -14.19 2.23 12.96
N MET A 429 -14.69 1.14 12.35
CA MET A 429 -14.19 -0.23 12.47
C MET A 429 -13.70 -0.80 11.11
N ALA A 430 -14.14 -0.23 10.00
CA ALA A 430 -13.64 -0.51 8.67
C ALA A 430 -13.28 0.78 7.91
N LYS A 431 -12.62 0.60 6.76
CA LYS A 431 -12.31 1.73 5.89
C LYS A 431 -13.53 2.23 5.14
N GLY A 432 -13.56 3.53 4.94
CA GLY A 432 -14.55 4.24 4.16
C GLY A 432 -14.44 3.92 2.68
N ASP A 433 -15.48 4.28 1.93
CA ASP A 433 -15.49 4.12 0.49
C ASP A 433 -14.68 5.24 -0.18
N ALA A 434 -14.12 4.94 -1.35
CA ALA A 434 -13.51 5.97 -2.18
C ALA A 434 -14.58 7.00 -2.60
N MET A 435 -14.24 8.27 -2.40
CA MET A 435 -15.01 9.44 -2.77
C MET A 435 -14.38 10.12 -3.99
N PHE A 436 -15.17 10.89 -4.72
CA PHE A 436 -14.78 11.63 -5.91
C PHE A 436 -15.24 13.07 -5.76
N PHE A 437 -14.34 14.04 -5.81
CA PHE A 437 -14.66 15.45 -5.80
C PHE A 437 -14.54 16.01 -7.21
N SER A 438 -15.67 16.34 -7.83
CA SER A 438 -15.70 17.04 -9.11
C SER A 438 -15.68 18.55 -8.86
N ALA A 439 -14.55 19.19 -9.15
CA ALA A 439 -14.36 20.62 -8.92
C ALA A 439 -15.11 21.45 -9.97
N ASN A 440 -16.00 22.33 -9.51
CA ASN A 440 -16.77 23.24 -10.38
C ASN A 440 -16.06 24.59 -10.59
N SER A 441 -15.14 24.95 -9.69
CA SER A 441 -14.37 26.19 -9.75
C SER A 441 -12.88 25.96 -9.43
N ALA A 442 -12.05 26.95 -9.75
CA ALA A 442 -10.67 26.98 -9.27
C ALA A 442 -10.63 27.25 -7.75
N PRO A 443 -9.56 26.80 -7.04
CA PRO A 443 -9.35 27.14 -5.65
C PRO A 443 -9.20 28.66 -5.44
N THR A 444 -9.70 29.16 -4.32
CA THR A 444 -9.59 30.56 -3.90
C THR A 444 -8.86 30.64 -2.56
N THR A 445 -7.84 31.49 -2.45
CA THR A 445 -7.19 31.78 -1.15
C THR A 445 -7.88 32.97 -0.49
N ASN A 446 -8.40 32.77 0.72
CA ASN A 446 -9.11 33.77 1.50
C ASN A 446 -8.14 34.71 2.23
N SER A 447 -8.66 35.81 2.79
CA SER A 447 -7.85 36.84 3.46
C SER A 447 -7.11 36.34 4.71
N ASP A 448 -7.58 35.27 5.34
CA ASP A 448 -6.95 34.60 6.49
C ASP A 448 -5.94 33.52 6.09
N GLY A 449 -5.69 33.34 4.78
CA GLY A 449 -4.79 32.34 4.24
C GLY A 449 -5.39 30.95 4.04
N SER A 450 -6.65 30.72 4.46
CA SER A 450 -7.40 29.50 4.13
C SER A 450 -7.62 29.37 2.62
N VAL A 451 -7.86 28.15 2.15
CA VAL A 451 -8.10 27.87 0.73
C VAL A 451 -9.43 27.15 0.59
N SER A 452 -10.29 27.66 -0.28
CA SER A 452 -11.61 27.08 -0.56
C SER A 452 -11.71 26.60 -2.00
N ILE A 453 -12.34 25.46 -2.22
CA ILE A 453 -12.70 24.95 -3.56
C ILE A 453 -14.15 24.46 -3.55
N HIS A 454 -14.88 24.76 -4.64
CA HIS A 454 -16.30 24.46 -4.76
C HIS A 454 -16.53 23.36 -5.81
N GLY A 455 -17.43 22.42 -5.51
CA GLY A 455 -17.65 21.23 -6.34
C GLY A 455 -18.70 20.29 -5.77
N ALA A 456 -18.72 19.04 -6.24
CA ALA A 456 -19.63 18.01 -5.75
C ALA A 456 -18.85 16.76 -5.33
N ILE A 457 -19.23 16.16 -4.21
CA ILE A 457 -18.66 14.89 -3.72
C ILE A 457 -19.55 13.74 -4.17
N LYS A 458 -18.96 12.67 -4.69
CA LYS A 458 -19.65 11.49 -5.19
C LYS A 458 -18.93 10.21 -4.72
N THR A 459 -19.58 9.07 -4.82
CA THR A 459 -18.97 7.75 -4.60
C THR A 459 -19.50 6.74 -5.63
N ARG A 460 -18.92 5.54 -5.65
CA ARG A 460 -19.40 4.42 -6.48
C ARG A 460 -20.05 3.37 -5.61
N ALA A 461 -21.23 2.95 -6.00
CA ALA A 461 -21.95 1.90 -5.29
C ALA A 461 -22.85 1.08 -6.21
N GLY A 462 -22.71 -0.24 -6.17
CA GLY A 462 -23.56 -1.15 -6.95
C GLY A 462 -23.53 -0.90 -8.47
N GLY A 463 -22.43 -0.36 -9.01
CA GLY A 463 -22.31 0.01 -10.43
C GLY A 463 -22.85 1.40 -10.78
N HIS A 464 -23.38 2.15 -9.81
CA HIS A 464 -23.88 3.51 -9.98
C HIS A 464 -22.90 4.55 -9.39
N VAL A 465 -23.02 5.79 -9.87
CA VAL A 465 -22.35 6.96 -9.29
C VAL A 465 -23.36 7.69 -8.42
N CYS A 466 -23.06 7.83 -7.13
CA CYS A 466 -23.96 8.40 -6.16
C CYS A 466 -23.40 9.70 -5.59
N GLY A 467 -24.16 10.80 -5.68
CA GLY A 467 -23.74 12.12 -5.19
C GLY A 467 -24.10 12.37 -3.75
N LEU A 468 -23.21 13.00 -2.99
CA LEU A 468 -23.48 13.44 -1.63
C LEU A 468 -24.46 14.63 -1.66
N GLU A 469 -25.54 14.51 -0.92
CA GLU A 469 -26.62 15.47 -0.83
C GLU A 469 -26.83 15.95 0.61
N TRP A 470 -27.30 17.18 0.72
CA TRP A 470 -27.61 17.86 1.98
C TRP A 470 -29.06 18.38 2.03
N ASP A 471 -29.87 18.15 0.99
CA ASP A 471 -31.21 18.71 0.77
C ASP A 471 -32.37 18.15 1.66
N GLY A 472 -32.08 17.26 2.61
CA GLY A 472 -33.10 16.66 3.50
C GLY A 472 -33.83 17.66 4.42
N PHE A 473 -35.02 17.28 4.94
CA PHE A 473 -35.80 18.10 5.89
C PHE A 473 -34.96 18.48 7.12
N GLU A 474 -34.90 19.78 7.40
CA GLU A 474 -34.21 20.33 8.58
C GLU A 474 -35.03 20.07 9.85
N SER A 475 -34.39 19.45 10.84
CA SER A 475 -34.99 19.20 12.14
C SER A 475 -33.95 19.44 13.23
N GLY A 476 -34.19 20.42 14.10
CA GLY A 476 -33.30 20.72 15.22
C GLY A 476 -31.94 21.32 14.81
N GLY A 477 -31.87 22.02 13.68
CA GLY A 477 -30.63 22.62 13.16
C GLY A 477 -29.78 21.69 12.32
N GLU A 478 -30.15 20.41 12.19
CA GLU A 478 -29.40 19.41 11.43
C GLU A 478 -30.17 18.89 10.21
N ARG A 479 -29.42 18.44 9.21
CA ARG A 479 -29.90 17.71 8.01
C ARG A 479 -29.14 16.40 7.89
N ASN A 480 -29.82 15.33 7.47
CA ASN A 480 -29.18 14.04 7.29
C ASN A 480 -28.40 14.00 5.96
N ALA A 481 -27.13 13.63 5.99
CA ALA A 481 -26.33 13.48 4.77
C ALA A 481 -26.71 12.18 4.03
N LYS A 482 -26.80 12.24 2.71
CA LYS A 482 -27.23 11.11 1.87
C LYS A 482 -26.41 10.99 0.60
N PHE A 483 -26.37 9.80 0.02
CA PHE A 483 -25.88 9.55 -1.33
C PHE A 483 -27.05 9.23 -2.27
N ASP A 484 -27.25 10.03 -3.33
CA ASP A 484 -28.23 9.78 -4.41
C ASP A 484 -27.56 9.23 -5.67
N CYS A 485 -27.90 7.99 -6.03
CA CYS A 485 -27.42 7.26 -7.20
C CYS A 485 -28.22 7.52 -8.48
N SER A 486 -29.21 8.42 -8.46
CA SER A 486 -29.94 8.87 -9.65
C SER A 486 -29.13 9.86 -10.51
N GLY A 487 -27.98 10.34 -9.98
CA GLY A 487 -27.05 11.23 -10.65
C GLY A 487 -27.03 12.67 -10.12
N SER A 488 -27.90 12.97 -9.15
CA SER A 488 -27.91 14.24 -8.41
C SER A 488 -26.77 14.27 -7.38
N ALA A 489 -26.18 15.45 -7.19
CA ALA A 489 -25.16 15.71 -6.18
C ALA A 489 -25.24 17.19 -5.84
N ASP A 490 -25.36 17.51 -4.55
CA ASP A 490 -25.45 18.91 -4.16
C ASP A 490 -24.06 19.57 -4.18
N PRO A 491 -23.97 20.84 -4.60
CA PRO A 491 -22.73 21.60 -4.48
C PRO A 491 -22.32 21.81 -3.01
N LEU A 492 -21.02 21.66 -2.77
CA LEU A 492 -20.36 21.78 -1.49
C LEU A 492 -19.06 22.58 -1.68
N THR A 493 -18.60 23.19 -0.60
CA THR A 493 -17.34 23.90 -0.51
C THR A 493 -16.41 23.19 0.47
N ILE A 494 -15.21 22.83 0.02
CA ILE A 494 -14.13 22.30 0.85
C ILE A 494 -13.21 23.46 1.19
N THR A 495 -13.01 23.73 2.49
CA THR A 495 -12.14 24.82 2.96
C THR A 495 -11.07 24.28 3.90
N SER A 496 -9.79 24.44 3.54
CA SER A 496 -8.65 24.11 4.41
C SER A 496 -8.37 25.22 5.43
N TYR A 497 -7.47 24.96 6.37
CA TYR A 497 -6.80 26.02 7.13
C TYR A 497 -5.70 26.70 6.29
N ALA A 498 -4.96 27.63 6.90
CA ALA A 498 -3.87 28.34 6.26
C ALA A 498 -2.86 27.36 5.62
N GLY A 499 -2.46 27.64 4.39
CA GLY A 499 -1.48 26.81 3.66
C GLY A 499 -2.11 25.89 2.61
N GLY A 500 -3.36 25.46 2.80
CA GLY A 500 -4.08 24.66 1.80
C GLY A 500 -4.17 23.16 2.08
N SER A 501 -3.64 22.63 3.19
CA SER A 501 -3.56 21.17 3.43
C SER A 501 -4.95 20.51 3.46
N THR A 502 -5.06 19.32 2.87
CA THR A 502 -6.26 18.47 2.95
C THR A 502 -6.34 17.64 4.23
N GLU A 503 -5.29 17.60 5.05
CA GLU A 503 -5.29 16.86 6.32
C GLU A 503 -6.34 17.37 7.30
N ARG A 504 -6.72 18.65 7.13
CA ARG A 504 -7.71 19.32 7.95
C ARG A 504 -8.50 20.32 7.13
N VAL A 505 -9.72 19.94 6.79
CA VAL A 505 -10.66 20.75 6.01
C VAL A 505 -12.04 20.77 6.66
N ARG A 506 -12.85 21.77 6.28
CA ARG A 506 -14.29 21.81 6.55
C ARG A 506 -15.03 21.61 5.24
N ILE A 507 -16.10 20.81 5.27
CA ILE A 507 -16.99 20.59 4.13
C ILE A 507 -18.32 21.27 4.45
N THR A 508 -18.66 22.31 3.71
CA THR A 508 -19.85 23.12 3.96
C THR A 508 -20.72 23.24 2.72
N SER A 509 -22.03 23.16 2.89
CA SER A 509 -22.99 23.53 1.87
C SER A 509 -23.03 25.05 1.66
N ASP A 510 -23.59 25.47 0.52
CA ASP A 510 -23.71 26.89 0.15
C ASP A 510 -24.66 27.68 1.05
N ASN A 511 -25.56 27.00 1.79
CA ASN A 511 -26.44 27.61 2.78
C ASN A 511 -25.83 27.68 4.19
N HIS A 512 -24.52 27.42 4.34
CA HIS A 512 -23.77 27.45 5.60
C HIS A 512 -24.12 26.32 6.58
N CYS A 513 -24.43 25.12 6.11
CA CYS A 513 -24.43 23.92 6.94
C CYS A 513 -23.12 23.15 6.72
N GLY A 514 -22.57 22.49 7.73
CA GLY A 514 -21.26 21.82 7.66
C GLY A 514 -21.37 20.35 7.98
N LEU A 515 -20.62 19.53 7.26
CA LEU A 515 -20.56 18.09 7.49
C LEU A 515 -20.04 17.83 8.91
N GLN A 516 -20.78 17.00 9.64
CA GLN A 516 -20.54 16.70 11.03
C GLN A 516 -20.62 15.19 11.24
N TRP A 517 -19.75 14.71 12.11
CA TRP A 517 -19.87 13.42 12.77
C TRP A 517 -20.66 13.62 14.07
N ALA A 518 -21.94 13.21 14.09
CA ALA A 518 -22.80 13.50 15.24
C ALA A 518 -22.34 12.75 16.51
N GLY A 519 -21.93 13.51 17.54
CA GLY A 519 -21.49 12.99 18.85
C GLY A 519 -22.60 12.30 19.65
N GLY A 520 -22.67 10.97 19.56
CA GLY A 520 -23.52 10.09 20.36
C GLY A 520 -23.04 8.64 20.24
N ASP A 521 -23.36 7.81 21.25
CA ASP A 521 -22.78 6.47 21.43
C ASP A 521 -22.89 5.58 20.18
N ALA A 522 -21.78 4.90 19.87
CA ALA A 522 -21.77 3.46 19.60
C ALA A 522 -23.10 2.77 19.30
N ASN A 523 -23.61 2.66 18.06
CA ASN A 523 -24.42 1.45 17.82
C ASN A 523 -23.45 0.24 17.81
N SER A 524 -23.97 -0.96 18.04
CA SER A 524 -23.17 -2.17 18.27
C SER A 524 -22.31 -2.63 17.07
N ASP A 525 -22.45 -2.01 15.90
CA ASP A 525 -21.70 -2.29 14.68
C ASP A 525 -20.58 -1.28 14.39
N GLY A 526 -20.47 -0.19 15.17
CA GLY A 526 -19.40 0.81 15.02
C GLY A 526 -19.66 1.89 13.96
N GLU A 527 -20.84 1.95 13.35
CA GLU A 527 -21.19 2.93 12.31
C GLU A 527 -21.94 4.17 12.85
N ARG A 528 -21.81 5.34 12.21
CA ARG A 528 -22.57 6.56 12.55
C ARG A 528 -23.16 7.21 11.33
N ASN A 529 -24.36 7.79 11.44
CA ASN A 529 -24.89 8.61 10.35
C ASN A 529 -24.12 9.93 10.25
N ALA A 530 -23.76 10.31 9.02
CA ALA A 530 -23.24 11.63 8.71
C ALA A 530 -24.40 12.65 8.64
N LYS A 531 -24.14 13.88 9.09
CA LYS A 531 -25.12 14.97 9.07
C LYS A 531 -24.49 16.26 8.55
N PHE A 532 -25.33 17.18 8.09
CA PHE A 532 -24.98 18.59 7.89
C PHE A 532 -25.62 19.42 8.99
N ASP A 533 -24.79 20.02 9.84
CA ASP A 533 -25.20 20.88 10.94
C ASP A 533 -25.25 22.34 10.48
N CYS A 534 -26.39 23.01 10.64
CA CYS A 534 -26.63 24.39 10.23
C CYS A 534 -26.51 25.39 11.40
N ASP A 535 -26.33 24.91 12.63
CA ASP A 535 -26.04 25.70 13.83
C ASP A 535 -24.60 25.39 14.32
N PRO A 536 -23.58 26.23 14.00
CA PRO A 536 -22.18 25.80 13.84
C PRO A 536 -21.59 24.87 14.93
N ALA A 537 -21.67 23.56 14.73
CA ALA A 537 -20.86 22.56 15.43
C ALA A 537 -20.28 21.47 14.48
N TRP A 538 -20.02 21.84 13.21
CA TRP A 538 -19.37 20.96 12.23
C TRP A 538 -17.93 20.55 12.60
N ASP A 539 -17.52 19.40 12.10
CA ASP A 539 -16.22 18.80 12.39
C ASP A 539 -15.18 19.09 11.31
N ASP A 540 -13.90 19.03 11.70
CA ASP A 540 -12.83 18.96 10.74
C ASP A 540 -12.74 17.54 10.17
N MET A 541 -12.57 17.47 8.85
CA MET A 541 -12.36 16.25 8.09
C MET A 541 -10.92 16.21 7.56
N THR A 542 -10.38 15.01 7.44
CA THR A 542 -9.13 14.73 6.74
C THR A 542 -9.48 14.11 5.39
N LEU A 543 -9.05 14.74 4.29
CA LEU A 543 -9.08 14.13 2.96
C LEU A 543 -7.70 13.58 2.67
N TYR A 544 -7.65 12.27 2.53
CA TYR A 544 -6.44 11.52 2.26
C TYR A 544 -6.67 10.64 1.03
N GLY A 545 -5.62 10.05 0.52
CA GLY A 545 -5.63 9.24 -0.68
C GLY A 545 -5.99 10.08 -1.90
N VAL A 546 -5.79 11.41 -1.86
CA VAL A 546 -6.13 12.34 -2.93
C VAL A 546 -5.29 12.02 -4.14
N LYS A 547 -5.87 11.23 -5.04
CA LYS A 547 -5.29 10.99 -6.35
C LYS A 547 -5.58 12.24 -7.17
N LEU A 548 -4.53 13.03 -7.38
CA LEU A 548 -4.56 14.05 -8.42
C LEU A 548 -5.00 13.39 -9.73
N PRO A 549 -5.90 14.02 -10.50
CA PRO A 549 -6.22 13.64 -11.86
C PRO A 549 -4.89 13.36 -12.50
N SER A 550 -4.68 12.12 -12.94
CA SER A 550 -3.44 11.85 -13.64
C SER A 550 -3.40 12.87 -14.75
N GLU A 551 -2.39 13.75 -14.74
CA GLU A 551 -2.33 14.86 -15.67
C GLU A 551 -2.61 14.30 -17.06
N TYR A 552 -3.32 15.04 -17.90
CA TYR A 552 -3.61 14.57 -19.25
C TYR A 552 -2.34 14.01 -19.90
N ARG A 553 -2.34 12.69 -20.10
CA ARG A 553 -1.17 11.88 -20.43
C ARG A 553 -1.37 11.27 -21.80
N GLU A 554 -0.27 11.04 -22.51
CA GLU A 554 -0.34 10.36 -23.79
C GLU A 554 -0.91 8.95 -23.58
N LEU A 555 -2.03 8.61 -24.25
CA LEU A 555 -2.59 7.26 -24.20
C LEU A 555 -1.86 6.41 -25.24
N LYS A 556 -0.97 5.54 -24.77
CA LYS A 556 0.02 4.82 -25.58
C LYS A 556 -0.37 3.37 -25.82
N VAL A 557 -0.11 2.89 -27.02
CA VAL A 557 -0.22 1.48 -27.44
C VAL A 557 0.75 1.23 -28.60
N LEU A 558 1.45 0.08 -28.59
CA LEU A 558 2.42 -0.28 -29.63
C LEU A 558 3.48 0.82 -29.93
N GLY A 559 3.90 1.57 -28.90
CA GLY A 559 4.87 2.67 -29.03
C GLY A 559 4.34 3.94 -29.68
N LYS A 560 3.02 4.04 -29.90
CA LYS A 560 2.31 5.16 -30.52
C LYS A 560 1.20 5.68 -29.61
N CYS A 561 0.58 6.78 -30.00
CA CYS A 561 -0.40 7.50 -29.20
C CYS A 561 -1.77 7.54 -29.86
N ILE A 562 -2.83 7.49 -29.04
CA ILE A 562 -4.19 7.74 -29.50
C ILE A 562 -4.38 9.24 -29.74
N ASP A 563 -4.82 9.57 -30.95
CA ASP A 563 -4.85 10.92 -31.51
C ASP A 563 -6.25 11.22 -32.07
N VAL A 564 -6.64 12.48 -32.01
CA VAL A 564 -7.79 13.02 -32.74
C VAL A 564 -7.32 14.25 -33.49
N ALA A 565 -7.59 14.31 -34.79
CA ALA A 565 -7.24 15.47 -35.59
C ALA A 565 -7.92 16.73 -35.00
N PRO A 566 -7.20 17.85 -34.77
CA PRO A 566 -7.78 19.06 -34.19
C PRO A 566 -9.03 19.58 -34.92
N SER A 567 -9.11 19.38 -36.24
CA SER A 567 -10.26 19.75 -37.07
C SER A 567 -11.48 18.84 -36.91
N SER A 568 -11.37 17.75 -36.14
CA SER A 568 -12.38 16.70 -36.00
C SER A 568 -13.06 16.67 -34.62
N PHE A 569 -12.86 17.68 -33.77
CA PHE A 569 -13.49 17.81 -32.44
C PHE A 569 -14.98 18.18 -32.52
N GLN A 570 -15.78 17.20 -32.93
CA GLN A 570 -17.23 17.21 -33.01
C GLN A 570 -17.74 15.79 -32.69
N ASN A 571 -19.03 15.66 -32.38
CA ASN A 571 -19.64 14.35 -32.10
C ASN A 571 -19.42 13.38 -33.27
N GLY A 572 -18.83 12.22 -32.98
CA GLY A 572 -18.45 11.21 -33.98
C GLY A 572 -17.08 11.44 -34.64
N GLY A 573 -16.28 12.41 -34.16
CA GLY A 573 -14.90 12.59 -34.58
C GLY A 573 -14.07 11.30 -34.37
N ASN A 574 -13.23 10.95 -35.34
CA ASN A 574 -12.50 9.69 -35.29
C ASN A 574 -11.27 9.76 -34.37
N ALA A 575 -11.09 8.73 -33.54
CA ALA A 575 -9.84 8.48 -32.82
C ALA A 575 -8.99 7.50 -33.63
N TYR A 576 -7.70 7.76 -33.77
CA TYR A 576 -6.77 6.94 -34.54
C TYR A 576 -5.38 6.87 -33.88
N LEU A 577 -4.55 5.95 -34.33
CA LEU A 577 -3.17 5.80 -33.86
C LEU A 577 -2.24 6.74 -34.61
N TRP A 578 -1.36 7.44 -33.90
CA TRP A 578 -0.36 8.34 -34.49
C TRP A 578 0.96 8.30 -33.72
N ASP A 579 2.04 8.76 -34.33
CA ASP A 579 3.31 8.96 -33.63
C ASP A 579 3.12 9.92 -32.44
N CYS A 580 3.66 9.54 -31.29
CA CYS A 580 3.63 10.40 -30.11
C CYS A 580 4.46 11.66 -30.37
N HIS A 581 3.84 12.83 -30.16
CA HIS A 581 4.47 14.13 -30.40
C HIS A 581 4.10 15.17 -29.32
N GLY A 582 3.54 14.74 -28.19
CA GLY A 582 3.27 15.57 -27.02
C GLY A 582 2.13 16.58 -27.17
N ALA A 583 1.41 16.57 -28.29
CA ALA A 583 0.31 17.48 -28.56
C ALA A 583 -0.89 17.21 -27.64
N ASP A 584 -1.66 18.25 -27.34
CA ASP A 584 -2.79 18.14 -26.41
C ASP A 584 -3.89 17.18 -26.91
N TRP A 585 -4.07 17.04 -28.22
CA TRP A 585 -5.06 16.11 -28.78
C TRP A 585 -4.64 14.63 -28.68
N GLN A 586 -3.41 14.33 -28.24
CA GLN A 586 -2.94 12.99 -27.89
C GLN A 586 -3.02 12.68 -26.39
N LYS A 587 -3.40 13.67 -25.59
CA LYS A 587 -3.37 13.57 -24.14
C LYS A 587 -4.77 13.33 -23.61
N TRP A 588 -4.91 12.30 -22.79
CA TRP A 588 -6.18 11.80 -22.30
C TRP A 588 -6.14 11.69 -20.78
N TYR A 589 -7.31 11.90 -20.18
CA TYR A 589 -7.52 11.76 -18.75
C TYR A 589 -8.69 10.81 -18.54
N HIS A 590 -8.39 9.64 -17.98
CA HIS A 590 -9.43 8.73 -17.51
C HIS A 590 -9.95 9.24 -16.17
N GLU A 591 -11.16 9.78 -16.19
CA GLU A 591 -11.84 10.37 -15.05
C GLU A 591 -12.28 9.28 -14.06
N PRO A 592 -11.70 9.25 -12.84
CA PRO A 592 -12.16 8.35 -11.79
C PRO A 592 -13.63 8.63 -11.45
N GLY A 593 -14.35 7.62 -10.97
CA GLY A 593 -15.78 7.76 -10.65
C GLY A 593 -16.73 7.71 -11.86
N THR A 594 -16.46 8.42 -12.96
CA THR A 594 -17.32 8.38 -14.15
C THR A 594 -16.85 7.34 -15.17
N GLY A 595 -15.54 7.07 -15.28
CA GLY A 595 -14.94 6.25 -16.35
C GLY A 595 -14.84 6.97 -17.69
N LEU A 596 -15.14 8.26 -17.74
CA LEU A 596 -15.01 9.05 -18.95
C LEU A 596 -13.53 9.21 -19.30
N ILE A 597 -13.12 8.96 -20.54
CA ILE A 597 -11.75 9.24 -21.00
C ILE A 597 -11.77 10.56 -21.78
N ARG A 598 -11.44 11.66 -21.10
CA ARG A 598 -11.49 13.04 -21.64
C ARG A 598 -10.25 13.39 -22.43
N ASN A 599 -10.39 14.14 -23.52
CA ASN A 599 -9.25 14.65 -24.28
C ASN A 599 -8.78 16.02 -23.76
N LYS A 600 -7.47 16.29 -23.74
CA LYS A 600 -6.91 17.55 -23.23
C LYS A 600 -7.19 18.74 -24.14
N HIS A 601 -7.19 18.53 -25.45
CA HIS A 601 -7.43 19.60 -26.42
C HIS A 601 -8.83 20.22 -26.25
N ASN A 602 -9.82 19.37 -25.93
CA ASN A 602 -11.15 19.82 -25.55
C ASN A 602 -11.77 18.86 -24.51
N PRO A 603 -11.75 19.22 -23.21
CA PRO A 603 -12.25 18.40 -22.11
C PRO A 603 -13.75 18.06 -22.15
N ASN A 604 -14.52 18.71 -23.02
CA ASN A 604 -15.93 18.40 -23.25
C ASN A 604 -16.13 17.17 -24.14
N PHE A 605 -15.06 16.63 -24.76
CA PHE A 605 -15.12 15.43 -25.58
C PHE A 605 -14.43 14.24 -24.91
N CYS A 606 -15.10 13.10 -24.96
CA CYS A 606 -14.74 11.84 -24.33
C CYS A 606 -14.61 10.73 -25.38
N LEU A 607 -13.74 9.75 -25.11
CA LEU A 607 -13.62 8.53 -25.92
C LEU A 607 -14.96 7.79 -25.93
N ASP A 608 -15.42 7.42 -27.12
CA ASP A 608 -16.76 6.87 -27.36
C ASP A 608 -16.66 5.57 -28.13
N SER A 609 -17.29 4.53 -27.61
CA SER A 609 -17.45 3.25 -28.33
C SER A 609 -18.55 3.30 -29.41
N ALA A 610 -19.00 4.51 -29.79
CA ALA A 610 -20.01 4.78 -30.82
C ALA A 610 -21.32 4.01 -30.61
N ASN A 611 -21.67 3.76 -29.34
CA ASN A 611 -22.78 2.89 -28.94
C ASN A 611 -22.68 1.46 -29.51
N GLY A 612 -21.49 0.99 -29.89
CA GLY A 612 -21.21 -0.36 -30.35
C GLY A 612 -21.37 -1.42 -29.27
N ASN A 613 -21.45 -2.68 -29.68
CA ASN A 613 -21.46 -3.83 -28.77
C ASN A 613 -20.92 -5.12 -29.42
N GLU A 614 -20.14 -4.99 -30.47
CA GLU A 614 -19.63 -6.11 -31.28
C GLU A 614 -18.19 -5.81 -31.72
N ASP A 615 -17.46 -6.87 -32.08
CA ASP A 615 -16.12 -6.74 -32.68
C ASP A 615 -16.13 -5.82 -33.90
N PHE A 616 -15.01 -5.15 -34.13
CA PHE A 616 -14.78 -4.21 -35.23
C PHE A 616 -15.61 -2.92 -35.17
N THR A 617 -16.32 -2.65 -34.05
CA THR A 617 -16.99 -1.35 -33.87
C THR A 617 -15.95 -0.23 -33.79
N ASN A 618 -16.11 0.84 -34.58
CA ASN A 618 -15.26 2.02 -34.52
C ASN A 618 -15.28 2.71 -33.15
N VAL A 619 -14.14 3.28 -32.74
CA VAL A 619 -14.03 4.14 -31.56
C VAL A 619 -13.74 5.58 -31.99
N GLY A 620 -14.48 6.52 -31.42
CA GLY A 620 -14.36 7.94 -31.74
C GLY A 620 -14.41 8.82 -30.50
N ILE A 621 -14.85 10.06 -30.68
CA ILE A 621 -15.15 10.99 -29.60
C ILE A 621 -16.58 11.52 -29.68
N TRP A 622 -17.16 11.78 -28.51
CA TRP A 622 -18.47 12.41 -28.36
C TRP A 622 -18.46 13.37 -27.16
N ALA A 623 -19.45 14.26 -27.10
CA ALA A 623 -19.69 15.06 -25.91
C ALA A 623 -19.73 14.18 -24.64
N CYS A 624 -19.01 14.59 -23.60
CA CYS A 624 -18.92 13.85 -22.36
C CYS A 624 -20.28 13.83 -21.64
N GLU A 625 -20.92 12.66 -21.60
CA GLU A 625 -22.25 12.42 -21.04
C GLU A 625 -22.28 11.12 -20.21
N ASN A 626 -23.28 10.96 -19.34
CA ASN A 626 -23.40 9.81 -18.44
C ASN A 626 -24.04 8.59 -19.14
N TYR A 627 -23.39 8.06 -20.18
CA TYR A 627 -23.84 6.87 -20.91
C TYR A 627 -22.80 5.74 -20.92
N PRO A 628 -23.20 4.46 -20.80
CA PRO A 628 -22.28 3.33 -20.72
C PRO A 628 -21.31 3.18 -21.91
N ASN A 629 -21.62 3.73 -23.08
CA ASN A 629 -20.73 3.71 -24.25
C ASN A 629 -19.56 4.72 -24.18
N LEU A 630 -19.69 5.75 -23.33
CA LEU A 630 -18.65 6.75 -23.06
C LEU A 630 -17.80 6.42 -21.82
N GLN A 631 -18.22 5.40 -21.07
CA GLN A 631 -17.60 4.99 -19.83
C GLN A 631 -16.75 3.76 -20.04
N TRP A 632 -15.53 3.84 -19.53
CA TRP A 632 -14.52 2.80 -19.68
C TRP A 632 -13.94 2.44 -18.32
N ASP A 633 -13.60 1.18 -18.15
CA ASP A 633 -12.87 0.65 -17.01
C ASP A 633 -11.49 0.15 -17.49
N VAL A 634 -10.45 0.49 -16.73
CA VAL A 634 -9.08 0.05 -16.98
C VAL A 634 -8.87 -1.26 -16.22
N VAL A 635 -8.66 -2.36 -16.93
CA VAL A 635 -8.50 -3.71 -16.38
C VAL A 635 -7.12 -4.23 -16.78
N GLY A 636 -6.17 -4.18 -15.84
CA GLY A 636 -4.75 -4.35 -16.16
C GLY A 636 -4.30 -3.25 -17.13
N ASN A 637 -3.72 -3.66 -18.27
CA ASN A 637 -3.38 -2.74 -19.36
C ASN A 637 -4.48 -2.64 -20.43
N THR A 638 -5.66 -3.25 -20.23
CA THR A 638 -6.76 -3.17 -21.21
C THR A 638 -7.77 -2.09 -20.82
N ILE A 639 -8.37 -1.42 -21.79
CA ILE A 639 -9.43 -0.41 -21.58
C ILE A 639 -10.74 -0.98 -22.12
N ARG A 640 -11.74 -1.19 -21.26
CA ARG A 640 -12.97 -1.91 -21.60
C ARG A 640 -14.20 -1.02 -21.44
N PRO A 641 -15.13 -0.97 -22.40
CA PRO A 641 -16.32 -0.13 -22.27
C PRO A 641 -17.27 -0.76 -21.25
N ARG A 642 -17.82 0.03 -20.31
CA ARG A 642 -18.79 -0.47 -19.31
C ARG A 642 -20.03 -1.08 -19.91
N LYS A 643 -20.35 -0.68 -21.14
CA LYS A 643 -21.43 -1.30 -21.91
C LYS A 643 -21.24 -2.82 -22.09
N ASN A 644 -19.99 -3.29 -22.27
CA ASN A 644 -19.67 -4.71 -22.42
C ASN A 644 -18.17 -5.00 -22.17
N HIS A 645 -17.85 -5.57 -21.01
CA HIS A 645 -16.48 -5.92 -20.61
C HIS A 645 -15.89 -7.15 -21.33
N ALA A 646 -16.65 -7.84 -22.19
CA ALA A 646 -16.10 -8.87 -23.08
C ALA A 646 -15.33 -8.26 -24.26
N LEU A 647 -15.45 -6.95 -24.49
CA LEU A 647 -14.73 -6.19 -25.50
C LEU A 647 -13.69 -5.27 -24.86
N ALA A 648 -12.66 -4.93 -25.62
CA ALA A 648 -11.62 -3.98 -25.26
C ALA A 648 -11.37 -2.99 -26.40
N LEU A 649 -10.84 -1.82 -26.05
CA LEU A 649 -10.18 -0.92 -26.98
C LEU A 649 -9.02 -1.66 -27.66
N ASP A 650 -8.91 -1.53 -28.98
CA ASP A 650 -7.96 -2.31 -29.79
C ASP A 650 -7.54 -1.51 -31.05
N ILE A 651 -6.34 -1.76 -31.56
CA ILE A 651 -5.88 -1.21 -32.85
C ILE A 651 -6.21 -2.20 -33.96
N LEU A 652 -7.02 -1.75 -34.94
CA LEU A 652 -7.47 -2.57 -36.06
C LEU A 652 -6.28 -3.26 -36.76
N TYR A 653 -6.29 -4.60 -36.71
CA TYR A 653 -5.26 -5.50 -37.25
C TYR A 653 -3.84 -5.25 -36.70
N ALA A 654 -3.70 -4.69 -35.50
CA ALA A 654 -2.43 -4.27 -34.91
C ALA A 654 -1.58 -3.39 -35.86
N ASN A 655 -2.24 -2.63 -36.74
CA ASN A 655 -1.57 -1.81 -37.73
C ASN A 655 -0.88 -0.61 -37.05
N MET A 656 0.45 -0.53 -37.18
CA MET A 656 1.25 0.54 -36.58
C MET A 656 1.47 1.75 -37.51
N HIS A 657 0.80 1.84 -38.66
CA HIS A 657 0.91 3.03 -39.50
C HIS A 657 0.14 4.21 -38.89
N ASN A 658 0.67 5.42 -39.08
CA ASN A 658 -0.03 6.64 -38.67
C ASN A 658 -1.37 6.74 -39.41
N GLY A 659 -2.44 6.95 -38.65
CA GLY A 659 -3.82 6.92 -39.13
C GLY A 659 -4.49 5.55 -39.03
N ALA A 660 -3.83 4.53 -38.44
CA ALA A 660 -4.49 3.25 -38.16
C ALA A 660 -5.67 3.44 -37.20
N ASN A 661 -6.76 2.73 -37.47
CA ASN A 661 -8.03 2.97 -36.79
C ASN A 661 -8.14 2.23 -35.46
N LEU A 662 -8.88 2.80 -34.51
CA LEU A 662 -9.26 2.13 -33.27
C LEU A 662 -10.56 1.35 -33.46
N GLN A 663 -10.69 0.26 -32.73
CA GLN A 663 -11.89 -0.57 -32.71
C GLN A 663 -12.21 -1.09 -31.31
N LEU A 664 -13.42 -1.62 -31.15
CA LEU A 664 -13.70 -2.64 -30.14
C LEU A 664 -13.35 -4.02 -30.69
N TYR A 665 -12.72 -4.85 -29.88
CA TYR A 665 -12.47 -6.25 -30.20
C TYR A 665 -12.55 -7.12 -28.95
N THR A 666 -12.81 -8.41 -29.14
CA THR A 666 -12.80 -9.42 -28.09
C THR A 666 -11.60 -9.23 -27.16
N ALA A 667 -11.86 -9.10 -25.87
CA ALA A 667 -10.85 -8.84 -24.86
C ALA A 667 -9.99 -10.08 -24.62
N ASP A 668 -8.93 -10.25 -25.40
CA ASP A 668 -8.01 -11.39 -25.38
C ASP A 668 -6.60 -11.02 -24.87
N GLY A 669 -6.37 -9.74 -24.58
CA GLY A 669 -5.11 -9.24 -24.03
C GLY A 669 -3.97 -9.20 -25.05
N ASN A 670 -4.26 -9.23 -26.35
CA ASN A 670 -3.24 -9.12 -27.38
C ASN A 670 -2.47 -7.77 -27.31
N ALA A 671 -1.32 -7.67 -28.01
CA ALA A 671 -0.46 -6.50 -27.94
C ALA A 671 -1.12 -5.17 -28.39
N ALA A 672 -2.13 -5.21 -29.26
CA ALA A 672 -2.92 -4.06 -29.70
C ALA A 672 -3.94 -3.59 -28.64
N GLN A 673 -4.11 -4.33 -27.54
CA GLN A 673 -4.97 -4.00 -26.40
C GLN A 673 -4.18 -3.55 -25.15
N GLN A 674 -2.85 -3.49 -25.25
CA GLN A 674 -1.97 -3.13 -24.12
C GLN A 674 -1.75 -1.62 -24.09
N PHE A 675 -2.68 -0.91 -23.47
CA PHE A 675 -2.65 0.54 -23.32
C PHE A 675 -1.95 0.97 -22.03
N SER A 676 -1.30 2.12 -22.09
CA SER A 676 -0.71 2.78 -20.92
C SER A 676 -0.86 4.30 -21.02
N PHE A 677 -1.02 4.98 -19.89
CA PHE A 677 -0.96 6.44 -19.84
C PHE A 677 0.50 6.86 -19.58
N GLY A 678 1.20 7.28 -20.63
CA GLY A 678 2.61 7.71 -20.56
C GLY A 678 2.77 9.19 -20.16
N SER A 679 3.98 9.57 -19.74
CA SER A 679 4.38 10.96 -19.37
C SER A 679 4.01 12.02 -20.40
#